data_AF-A0A7J7LEL4-F1
#
_entry.id   AF-A0A7J7LEL4-F1
#
_cell.length_a   1.000
_cell.length_b   1.000
_cell.length_c   1.000
_cell.angle_alpha   90.00
_cell.angle_beta   90.00
_cell.angle_gamma   90.00
#
_symmetry.space_group_name_H-M   'P 1'
#
loop_
_entity.id
_entity.type
_entity.pdbx_description
1 polymer ?
#
loop_
_entity_poly.entity_id
_entity_poly.type
_entity_poly.pdbx_seq_one_letter_code
_entity_poly.pdbx_strand_id
1 'polypeptide(L)'
;MFDFISQDNIKIMEQSIALDSASHLLKLLNLNDIEKYLKKYNYLYIGCIQVAFKPLTLLGINFSILAYLRDERSREFQSSLMGIVQTSLCHGLCHGPVYFDVYQNLTLSFTDKSLFDAISLRIQTQGYNFIHGAEVIAIIYRIHYKIMNTLCPRAILKSEPGKTIAVQSNCLTTNIAVNRLISWNEINIPTEWVLPQAVVPRPRFNNQVSQITQTADGDVEVTFASHPIRLSLHKSKSCRQLTNEEEIPYHVSCPSTRPSVSRHSTSEPIIKGIRLSDQQIPHGVYHDSNHDPNTSTRSESFSIVCLLKLIFCFITCQRKVLSIGKSVRDEAMFDLLSTSSIHKSLSIADSGCSSGPNTFMVVSDLMDTVHSKYSLLGYQTTEFLVYLNNLPGNDFNSVFMSLQGFRDNLKKSIGEEFGQCFVFGVPGSFYERLFPSNSLHFVHSSCSIHWLSQVPRGLEDNKGNIYMSKSSPQSILDAYFRQFKSDFSLFLKLQSVEVVRGGRMVLTTLGRISKRRSSKDCCRAWEFLAMALNDMVLEGLIEEEKVHLFNAPLYTPSSTEITDLIHNEGSFSLHRLEVSEVNWNSEENKDNVGCCEYDKLKIGYMIANCMRAAIEPLLVNHFGEKIIDELFHRNGAIIADSTAKEKNKFFIIIVSMTKILNLILVLCYELVLNKCIMRNP
;
A
#
# COMPACT_ATOMS: atom_id res chain seq x y z
N MET A 1 7.51 -28.52 -9.08
CA MET A 1 6.24 -27.82 -9.38
C MET A 1 6.66 -26.42 -9.78
N PHE A 2 6.18 -25.91 -10.91
CA PHE A 2 6.62 -24.64 -11.49
C PHE A 2 5.79 -23.51 -10.88
N ASP A 3 6.44 -22.71 -10.04
CA ASP A 3 5.88 -21.51 -9.43
C ASP A 3 6.28 -20.28 -10.25
N PHE A 4 5.29 -19.66 -10.89
CA PHE A 4 5.45 -18.51 -11.78
C PHE A 4 6.01 -17.26 -11.08
N ILE A 5 6.04 -17.25 -9.75
CA ILE A 5 6.38 -16.09 -8.92
C ILE A 5 7.84 -16.13 -8.44
N SER A 6 8.47 -17.30 -8.32
CA SER A 6 9.73 -17.45 -7.56
C SER A 6 10.93 -18.00 -8.33
N GLN A 7 10.73 -18.69 -9.47
CA GLN A 7 11.83 -19.29 -10.23
C GLN A 7 11.47 -19.39 -11.72
N ASP A 8 12.05 -18.53 -12.58
CA ASP A 8 12.43 -18.77 -14.01
C ASP A 8 12.56 -17.44 -14.81
N ASN A 9 12.92 -17.52 -16.10
CA ASN A 9 13.23 -16.38 -16.97
C ASN A 9 11.98 -15.55 -17.31
N ILE A 10 12.15 -14.23 -17.37
CA ILE A 10 11.07 -13.28 -17.64
C ILE A 10 11.50 -12.39 -18.80
N LYS A 11 10.65 -12.30 -19.84
CA LYS A 11 10.74 -11.26 -20.86
C LYS A 11 9.80 -10.12 -20.48
N ILE A 12 10.31 -8.89 -20.43
CA ILE A 12 9.51 -7.67 -20.27
C ILE A 12 9.80 -6.79 -21.47
N MET A 13 8.75 -6.26 -22.10
CA MET A 13 8.86 -5.29 -23.17
C MET A 13 7.85 -4.17 -22.95
N GLU A 14 8.30 -2.94 -23.20
CA GLU A 14 7.47 -1.74 -23.28
C GLU A 14 7.80 -1.07 -24.62
N GLN A 15 6.78 -0.83 -25.43
CA GLN A 15 6.93 -0.19 -26.72
C GLN A 15 5.72 0.68 -27.03
N SER A 16 5.97 1.85 -27.60
CA SER A 16 4.93 2.70 -28.19
C SER A 16 4.68 2.24 -29.62
N ILE A 17 3.42 2.27 -30.06
CA ILE A 17 3.07 1.85 -31.41
C ILE A 17 2.22 2.90 -32.13
N ALA A 18 2.51 3.09 -33.41
CA ALA A 18 1.63 3.79 -34.34
C ALA A 18 0.60 2.81 -34.93
N LEU A 19 -0.68 3.16 -34.85
CA LEU A 19 -1.79 2.36 -35.37
C LEU A 19 -2.31 2.97 -36.66
N ASP A 20 -1.45 2.97 -37.68
CA ASP A 20 -1.70 3.56 -39.00
C ASP A 20 -2.71 2.77 -39.85
N SER A 21 -2.99 1.53 -39.47
CA SER A 21 -3.94 0.64 -40.13
C SER A 21 -4.99 0.13 -39.15
N ALA A 22 -6.16 -0.27 -39.68
CA ALA A 22 -7.27 -0.77 -38.89
C ALA A 22 -6.92 -2.02 -38.04
N SER A 23 -5.81 -2.70 -38.34
CA SER A 23 -5.33 -3.82 -37.54
C SER A 23 -3.81 -3.91 -37.50
N HIS A 24 -3.24 -3.95 -36.31
CA HIS A 24 -1.82 -4.12 -36.07
C HIS A 24 -1.54 -5.51 -35.48
N LEU A 25 -0.46 -6.15 -35.94
CA LEU A 25 -0.05 -7.48 -35.48
C LEU A 25 1.33 -7.40 -34.84
N LEU A 26 1.44 -7.84 -33.60
CA LEU A 26 2.68 -7.87 -32.84
C LEU A 26 3.04 -9.31 -32.45
N LYS A 27 4.23 -9.77 -32.86
CA LYS A 27 4.79 -11.05 -32.40
C LYS A 27 5.50 -10.83 -31.07
N LEU A 28 5.08 -11.54 -30.02
CA LEU A 28 5.61 -11.33 -28.68
C LEU A 28 6.93 -12.07 -28.41
N LEU A 29 7.38 -12.92 -29.33
CA LEU A 29 8.68 -13.61 -29.31
C LEU A 29 9.47 -13.31 -30.58
N ASN A 30 10.78 -13.13 -30.43
CA ASN A 30 11.73 -12.93 -31.53
C ASN A 30 13.01 -13.76 -31.33
N LEU A 31 13.87 -13.79 -32.34
CA LEU A 31 15.10 -14.59 -32.32
C LEU A 31 16.07 -14.18 -31.20
N ASN A 32 16.22 -12.88 -30.96
CA ASN A 32 17.12 -12.33 -29.95
C ASN A 32 16.74 -12.79 -28.53
N ASP A 33 15.44 -13.02 -28.28
CA ASP A 33 14.95 -13.49 -26.98
C ASP A 33 15.47 -14.89 -26.63
N ILE A 34 15.71 -15.73 -27.64
CA ILE A 34 15.96 -17.17 -27.46
C ILE A 34 17.31 -17.67 -28.01
N GLU A 35 18.05 -16.85 -28.75
CA GLU A 35 19.29 -17.23 -29.44
C GLU A 35 20.30 -17.92 -28.52
N LYS A 36 20.47 -17.38 -27.30
CA LYS A 36 21.38 -17.92 -26.28
C LYS A 36 21.01 -19.33 -25.78
N TYR A 37 19.79 -19.80 -26.06
CA TYR A 37 19.28 -21.09 -25.60
C TYR A 37 19.20 -22.15 -26.70
N LEU A 38 19.17 -21.75 -27.97
CA LEU A 38 19.00 -22.63 -29.13
C LEU A 38 20.04 -23.76 -29.21
N LYS A 39 21.24 -23.57 -28.65
CA LYS A 39 22.33 -24.57 -28.68
C LYS A 39 22.32 -25.54 -27.48
N LYS A 40 21.63 -25.21 -26.39
CA LYS A 40 21.72 -25.93 -25.10
C LYS A 40 20.43 -26.63 -24.69
N TYR A 41 19.32 -26.23 -25.31
CA TYR A 41 17.99 -26.64 -24.90
C TYR A 41 17.12 -26.99 -26.11
N ASN A 42 16.10 -27.81 -25.87
CA ASN A 42 15.22 -28.32 -26.92
C ASN A 42 13.84 -27.64 -26.92
N TYR A 43 13.37 -27.20 -25.74
CA TYR A 43 12.00 -26.73 -25.56
C TYR A 43 11.92 -25.41 -24.79
N LEU A 44 10.92 -24.63 -25.14
CA LEU A 44 10.48 -23.41 -24.47
C LEU A 44 9.06 -23.63 -23.93
N TYR A 45 8.89 -23.53 -22.63
CA TYR A 45 7.61 -23.63 -21.97
C TYR A 45 7.15 -22.26 -21.49
N ILE A 46 6.03 -21.77 -22.02
CA ILE A 46 5.39 -20.52 -21.58
C ILE A 46 4.36 -20.87 -20.52
N GLY A 47 4.39 -20.12 -19.42
CA GLY A 47 3.50 -20.32 -18.29
C GLY A 47 2.48 -19.20 -18.09
N CYS A 48 2.89 -17.95 -18.31
CA CYS A 48 2.03 -16.78 -18.13
C CYS A 48 2.40 -15.68 -19.12
N ILE A 49 1.39 -15.02 -19.68
CA ILE A 49 1.52 -13.84 -20.55
C ILE A 49 0.65 -12.74 -19.96
N GLN A 50 1.24 -11.59 -19.66
CA GLN A 50 0.54 -10.38 -19.20
C GLN A 50 0.67 -9.32 -20.28
N VAL A 51 -0.42 -8.62 -20.61
CA VAL A 51 -0.43 -7.54 -21.61
C VAL A 51 -1.19 -6.34 -21.04
N ALA A 52 -0.65 -5.13 -21.18
CA ALA A 52 -1.25 -3.87 -20.79
C ALA A 52 -1.21 -2.83 -21.91
N PHE A 53 -2.24 -1.99 -21.95
CA PHE A 53 -2.38 -0.86 -22.88
C PHE A 53 -2.47 0.45 -22.08
N LYS A 54 -1.62 1.42 -22.44
CA LYS A 54 -1.60 2.76 -21.85
C LYS A 54 -1.78 3.82 -22.95
N PRO A 55 -2.81 4.67 -22.88
CA PRO A 55 -2.94 5.80 -23.82
C PRO A 55 -1.85 6.85 -23.55
N LEU A 56 -1.25 7.37 -24.62
CA LEU A 56 -0.30 8.48 -24.62
C LEU A 56 -0.94 9.74 -25.25
N THR A 57 -2.20 10.01 -24.91
CA THR A 57 -3.03 11.06 -25.51
C THR A 57 -3.47 12.09 -24.47
N LEU A 58 -3.87 13.28 -24.93
CA LEU A 58 -4.51 14.30 -24.07
C LEU A 58 -5.81 13.78 -23.43
N LEU A 59 -6.17 14.40 -22.31
CA LEU A 59 -7.40 14.08 -21.58
C LEU A 59 -8.64 14.35 -22.44
N GLY A 60 -9.61 13.42 -22.43
CA GLY A 60 -10.89 13.53 -23.12
C GLY A 60 -10.90 13.01 -24.56
N ILE A 61 -9.78 12.52 -25.10
CA ILE A 61 -9.76 11.93 -26.44
C ILE A 61 -10.34 10.51 -26.40
N ASN A 62 -11.41 10.33 -27.16
CA ASN A 62 -12.25 9.13 -27.16
C ASN A 62 -11.84 8.16 -28.27
N PHE A 63 -11.19 7.05 -27.92
CA PHE A 63 -10.97 5.93 -28.84
C PHE A 63 -10.97 4.60 -28.08
N SER A 64 -11.35 3.53 -28.76
CA SER A 64 -11.44 2.18 -28.19
C SER A 64 -10.51 1.21 -28.91
N ILE A 65 -10.08 0.19 -28.18
CA ILE A 65 -9.28 -0.91 -28.70
C ILE A 65 -9.99 -2.25 -28.49
N LEU A 66 -9.78 -3.14 -29.46
CA LEU A 66 -10.02 -4.56 -29.34
C LEU A 66 -8.68 -5.25 -29.57
N ALA A 67 -8.24 -6.04 -28.62
CA ALA A 67 -6.99 -6.78 -28.75
C ALA A 67 -7.15 -8.23 -28.33
N TYR A 68 -6.45 -9.14 -29.01
CA TYR A 68 -6.46 -10.55 -28.66
C TYR A 68 -5.12 -11.23 -28.87
N LEU A 69 -4.87 -12.23 -28.03
CA LEU A 69 -3.69 -13.06 -28.03
C LEU A 69 -4.00 -14.41 -28.68
N ARG A 70 -3.18 -14.85 -29.63
CA ARG A 70 -3.44 -16.05 -30.43
C ARG A 70 -2.16 -16.81 -30.81
N ASP A 71 -2.29 -18.13 -30.93
CA ASP A 71 -1.31 -18.98 -31.64
C ASP A 71 -1.61 -18.98 -33.16
N GLU A 72 -0.86 -18.19 -33.93
CA GLU A 72 -1.09 -18.03 -35.38
C GLU A 72 -0.65 -19.25 -36.19
N ARG A 73 -0.03 -20.26 -35.55
CA ARG A 73 0.28 -21.54 -36.22
C ARG A 73 -0.97 -22.37 -36.47
N SER A 74 -2.04 -22.16 -35.69
CA SER A 74 -3.31 -22.86 -35.88
C SER A 74 -4.18 -22.18 -36.93
N ARG A 75 -4.72 -22.99 -37.85
CA ARG A 75 -5.71 -22.53 -38.83
C ARG A 75 -7.08 -22.25 -38.20
N GLU A 76 -7.37 -22.91 -37.08
CA GLU A 76 -8.62 -22.72 -36.35
C GLU A 76 -8.49 -21.57 -35.35
N PHE A 77 -9.31 -20.53 -35.53
CA PHE A 77 -9.26 -19.33 -34.69
C PHE A 77 -9.68 -19.63 -33.25
N GLN A 78 -10.80 -20.33 -33.06
CA GLN A 78 -11.38 -20.59 -31.74
C GLN A 78 -10.41 -21.36 -30.83
N SER A 79 -9.79 -22.42 -31.35
CA SER A 79 -8.90 -23.28 -30.59
C SER A 79 -7.52 -22.66 -30.32
N SER A 80 -7.17 -21.57 -31.00
CA SER A 80 -5.90 -20.85 -30.82
C SER A 80 -5.99 -19.55 -30.04
N LEU A 81 -7.21 -19.10 -29.71
CA LEU A 81 -7.44 -17.86 -28.97
C LEU A 81 -7.08 -18.05 -27.49
N MET A 82 -6.04 -17.34 -27.05
CA MET A 82 -5.53 -17.43 -25.68
C MET A 82 -6.19 -16.41 -24.73
N GLY A 83 -6.53 -15.23 -25.23
CA GLY A 83 -7.21 -14.18 -24.45
C GLY A 83 -7.68 -13.03 -25.34
N ILE A 84 -8.73 -12.33 -24.93
CA ILE A 84 -9.30 -11.19 -25.67
C ILE A 84 -9.70 -10.06 -24.71
N VAL A 85 -9.46 -8.81 -25.12
CA VAL A 85 -9.82 -7.60 -24.38
C VAL A 85 -10.47 -6.56 -25.28
N GLN A 86 -11.59 -6.00 -24.81
CA GLN A 86 -12.25 -4.86 -25.44
C GLN A 86 -12.36 -3.71 -24.43
N THR A 87 -11.82 -2.54 -24.80
CA THR A 87 -11.81 -1.39 -23.87
C THR A 87 -11.76 -0.03 -24.54
N SER A 88 -12.22 1.00 -23.83
CA SER A 88 -12.04 2.41 -24.18
C SER A 88 -10.75 2.94 -23.52
N LEU A 89 -9.92 3.65 -24.30
CA LEU A 89 -8.69 4.27 -23.82
C LEU A 89 -8.84 5.78 -23.56
N CYS A 90 -10.06 6.28 -23.37
CA CYS A 90 -10.30 7.68 -23.00
C CYS A 90 -9.64 8.04 -21.66
N HIS A 91 -8.63 8.92 -21.71
CA HIS A 91 -7.93 9.40 -20.54
C HIS A 91 -8.77 10.52 -19.88
N GLY A 92 -9.30 10.30 -18.69
CA GLY A 92 -10.18 11.26 -17.98
C GLY A 92 -11.20 10.60 -17.07
N LEU A 93 -11.59 9.36 -17.37
CA LEU A 93 -12.38 8.48 -16.49
C LEU A 93 -11.55 7.27 -16.01
N CYS A 94 -10.64 6.79 -16.86
CA CYS A 94 -9.74 5.67 -16.59
C CYS A 94 -8.40 6.15 -16.01
N HIS A 95 -8.21 6.06 -14.70
CA HIS A 95 -6.90 6.24 -14.06
C HIS A 95 -6.13 4.91 -14.09
N GLY A 96 -5.47 4.58 -15.20
CA GLY A 96 -4.54 3.45 -15.30
C GLY A 96 -4.51 2.73 -16.66
N PRO A 97 -3.52 1.84 -16.88
CA PRO A 97 -3.47 1.03 -18.09
C PRO A 97 -4.48 -0.12 -17.97
N VAL A 98 -5.03 -0.57 -19.10
CA VAL A 98 -5.92 -1.74 -19.13
C VAL A 98 -5.06 -2.97 -19.39
N TYR A 99 -5.08 -3.96 -18.50
CA TYR A 99 -4.29 -5.18 -18.64
C TYR A 99 -5.11 -6.46 -18.47
N PHE A 100 -4.61 -7.55 -19.04
CA PHE A 100 -5.15 -8.90 -18.86
C PHE A 100 -4.01 -9.94 -18.77
N ASP A 101 -4.27 -11.01 -18.02
CA ASP A 101 -3.33 -12.10 -17.78
C ASP A 101 -3.84 -13.40 -18.42
N VAL A 102 -2.94 -14.21 -18.98
CA VAL A 102 -3.24 -15.48 -19.63
C VAL A 102 -2.30 -16.59 -19.16
N TYR A 103 -2.85 -17.70 -18.69
CA TYR A 103 -2.12 -18.83 -18.08
C TYR A 103 -2.06 -20.05 -19.01
N GLN A 104 -1.54 -19.85 -20.21
CA GLN A 104 -1.47 -20.90 -21.21
C GLN A 104 -0.26 -21.80 -20.97
N ASN A 105 -0.47 -23.10 -20.78
CA ASN A 105 0.59 -24.12 -20.64
C ASN A 105 1.20 -24.48 -22.00
N LEU A 106 1.74 -23.50 -22.72
CA LEU A 106 2.21 -23.71 -24.09
C LEU A 106 3.65 -24.20 -24.09
N THR A 107 3.88 -25.41 -24.62
CA THR A 107 5.22 -25.94 -24.85
C THR A 107 5.57 -25.81 -26.33
N LEU A 108 6.72 -25.24 -26.62
CA LEU A 108 7.23 -24.97 -27.95
C LEU A 108 8.58 -25.67 -28.14
N SER A 109 8.83 -26.17 -29.35
CA SER A 109 10.13 -26.73 -29.73
C SER A 109 11.00 -25.65 -30.36
N PHE A 110 12.28 -25.59 -30.01
CA PHE A 110 13.23 -24.70 -30.70
C PHE A 110 13.51 -25.11 -32.15
N THR A 111 13.14 -26.33 -32.54
CA THR A 111 13.23 -26.79 -33.94
C THR A 111 12.03 -26.36 -34.80
N ASP A 112 10.98 -25.80 -34.19
CA ASP A 112 9.81 -25.33 -34.91
C ASP A 112 10.14 -24.04 -35.68
N LYS A 113 10.01 -24.08 -37.02
CA LYS A 113 10.25 -22.92 -37.88
C LYS A 113 9.22 -21.81 -37.67
N SER A 114 8.05 -22.16 -37.14
CA SER A 114 6.94 -21.24 -36.86
C SER A 114 6.88 -20.79 -35.40
N LEU A 115 7.95 -21.03 -34.64
CA LEU A 115 8.04 -20.72 -33.20
C LEU A 115 7.61 -19.29 -32.85
N PHE A 116 8.00 -18.31 -33.66
CA PHE A 116 7.71 -16.89 -33.40
C PHE A 116 6.26 -16.49 -33.71
N ASP A 117 5.50 -17.35 -34.38
CA ASP A 117 4.07 -17.16 -34.64
C ASP A 117 3.20 -17.71 -33.50
N ALA A 118 3.81 -18.42 -32.54
CA ALA A 118 3.10 -19.09 -31.46
C ALA A 118 2.44 -18.14 -30.46
N ILE A 119 2.91 -16.89 -30.36
CA ILE A 119 2.32 -15.86 -29.50
C ILE A 119 2.25 -14.54 -30.25
N SER A 120 1.07 -14.24 -30.77
CA SER A 120 0.80 -12.99 -31.47
C SER A 120 -0.31 -12.20 -30.79
N LEU A 121 -0.08 -10.91 -30.60
CA LEU A 121 -1.06 -9.93 -30.12
C LEU A 121 -1.57 -9.12 -31.31
N ARG A 122 -2.86 -9.22 -31.61
CA ARG A 122 -3.50 -8.42 -32.65
C ARG A 122 -4.34 -7.33 -32.02
N ILE A 123 -4.27 -6.12 -32.58
CA ILE A 123 -4.88 -4.92 -32.02
C ILE A 123 -5.65 -4.21 -33.13
N GLN A 124 -6.89 -3.87 -32.84
CA GLN A 124 -7.78 -3.08 -33.70
C GLN A 124 -8.24 -1.85 -32.93
N THR A 125 -8.42 -0.73 -33.63
CA THR A 125 -8.86 0.53 -33.03
C THR A 125 -10.12 1.05 -33.69
N GLN A 126 -10.89 1.83 -32.94
CA GLN A 126 -11.98 2.63 -33.47
C GLN A 126 -12.02 4.01 -32.80
N GLY A 127 -12.24 5.05 -33.59
CA GLY A 127 -12.13 6.44 -33.15
C GLY A 127 -10.68 6.96 -33.09
N TYR A 128 -9.72 6.20 -33.63
CA TYR A 128 -8.32 6.61 -33.73
C TYR A 128 -8.15 7.64 -34.86
N ASN A 129 -8.12 8.92 -34.50
CA ASN A 129 -7.96 10.03 -35.44
C ASN A 129 -6.69 10.82 -35.13
N PHE A 130 -5.55 10.17 -35.35
CA PHE A 130 -4.22 10.76 -35.18
C PHE A 130 -3.47 10.78 -36.51
N ILE A 131 -2.52 11.71 -36.65
CA ILE A 131 -1.65 11.76 -37.83
C ILE A 131 -0.92 10.42 -38.02
N HIS A 132 -0.68 10.05 -39.27
CA HIS A 132 0.06 8.83 -39.59
C HIS A 132 1.44 8.83 -38.93
N GLY A 133 1.82 7.71 -38.33
CA GLY A 133 3.07 7.52 -37.59
C GLY A 133 3.01 7.96 -36.12
N ALA A 134 1.87 8.47 -35.63
CA ALA A 134 1.76 8.89 -34.25
C ALA A 134 1.72 7.68 -33.29
N GLU A 135 2.69 7.60 -32.38
CA GLU A 135 2.78 6.51 -31.39
C GLU A 135 1.98 6.85 -30.12
N VAL A 136 0.65 6.75 -30.18
CA VAL A 136 -0.24 7.26 -29.11
C VAL A 136 -0.72 6.17 -28.14
N ILE A 137 -0.23 4.93 -28.28
CA ILE A 137 -0.50 3.83 -27.35
C ILE A 137 0.81 3.15 -26.99
N ALA A 138 1.10 3.05 -25.69
CA ALA A 138 2.14 2.18 -25.17
C ALA A 138 1.56 0.81 -24.82
N ILE A 139 2.25 -0.24 -25.28
CA ILE A 139 1.96 -1.63 -24.96
C ILE A 139 3.07 -2.15 -24.08
N ILE A 140 2.68 -2.71 -22.93
CA ILE A 140 3.59 -3.36 -22.00
C ILE A 140 3.20 -4.83 -21.95
N TYR A 141 4.14 -5.73 -22.20
CA TYR A 141 3.88 -7.16 -22.04
C TYR A 141 4.99 -7.88 -21.28
N ARG A 142 4.59 -8.90 -20.54
CA ARG A 142 5.48 -9.77 -19.76
C ARG A 142 5.19 -11.22 -20.07
N ILE A 143 6.24 -11.99 -20.37
CA ILE A 143 6.16 -13.44 -20.62
C ILE A 143 7.01 -14.16 -19.58
N HIS A 144 6.37 -15.04 -18.81
CA HIS A 144 7.04 -15.98 -17.90
C HIS A 144 7.26 -17.30 -18.62
N TYR A 145 8.51 -17.71 -18.76
CA TYR A 145 8.87 -18.92 -19.49
C TYR A 145 10.03 -19.71 -18.85
N LYS A 146 9.99 -21.01 -19.07
CA LYS A 146 11.02 -21.97 -18.67
C LYS A 146 11.65 -22.62 -19.89
N ILE A 147 12.94 -22.88 -19.82
CA ILE A 147 13.67 -23.54 -20.90
C ILE A 147 14.02 -24.95 -20.43
N MET A 148 13.83 -25.94 -21.31
CA MET A 148 13.82 -27.33 -20.93
C MET A 148 14.48 -28.23 -21.98
N ASN A 149 15.06 -29.34 -21.53
CA ASN A 149 15.54 -30.43 -22.39
C ASN A 149 14.56 -31.61 -22.49
N THR A 150 13.63 -31.72 -21.54
CA THR A 150 12.64 -32.80 -21.43
C THR A 150 11.23 -32.23 -21.30
N LEU A 151 10.24 -32.93 -21.85
CA LEU A 151 8.84 -32.51 -21.89
C LEU A 151 8.08 -32.87 -20.60
N CYS A 152 8.47 -32.31 -19.45
CA CYS A 152 7.74 -32.52 -18.19
C CYS A 152 7.50 -31.24 -17.36
N PRO A 153 6.87 -30.19 -17.92
CA PRO A 153 6.52 -29.01 -17.13
C PRO A 153 5.31 -29.30 -16.23
N ARG A 154 5.50 -29.22 -14.90
CA ARG A 154 4.40 -29.28 -13.92
C ARG A 154 4.04 -27.86 -13.45
N ALA A 155 3.14 -27.16 -14.14
CA ALA A 155 2.62 -25.85 -13.73
C ALA A 155 1.59 -25.90 -12.59
N ILE A 156 1.63 -24.89 -11.72
CA ILE A 156 0.67 -24.68 -10.61
C ILE A 156 -0.68 -24.14 -11.12
N LEU A 157 -0.67 -23.33 -12.18
CA LEU A 157 -1.83 -22.65 -12.75
C LEU A 157 -2.01 -23.08 -14.20
N LYS A 158 -3.25 -23.37 -14.58
CA LYS A 158 -3.60 -23.85 -15.92
C LYS A 158 -4.93 -23.25 -16.35
N SER A 159 -5.01 -22.77 -17.59
CA SER A 159 -6.30 -22.48 -18.23
C SER A 159 -7.15 -23.75 -18.35
N GLU A 160 -8.47 -23.61 -18.20
CA GLU A 160 -9.42 -24.70 -18.47
C GLU A 160 -9.45 -25.01 -19.98
N PRO A 161 -9.34 -26.29 -20.39
CA PRO A 161 -9.46 -26.65 -21.80
C PRO A 161 -10.79 -26.20 -22.41
N GLY A 162 -10.76 -25.64 -23.62
CA GLY A 162 -11.96 -25.20 -24.34
C GLY A 162 -12.57 -23.88 -23.88
N LYS A 163 -11.89 -23.14 -22.98
CA LYS A 163 -12.30 -21.81 -22.53
C LYS A 163 -11.18 -20.78 -22.70
N THR A 164 -11.57 -19.52 -22.87
CA THR A 164 -10.67 -18.38 -23.03
C THR A 164 -11.05 -17.26 -22.07
N ILE A 165 -10.06 -16.52 -21.59
CA ILE A 165 -10.28 -15.33 -20.75
C ILE A 165 -10.71 -14.17 -21.66
N ALA A 166 -11.91 -13.66 -21.41
CA ALA A 166 -12.42 -12.46 -22.04
C ALA A 166 -12.51 -11.33 -21.01
N VAL A 167 -11.99 -10.17 -21.39
CA VAL A 167 -11.99 -8.98 -20.56
C VAL A 167 -12.83 -7.91 -21.22
N GLN A 168 -13.97 -7.59 -20.61
CA GLN A 168 -14.84 -6.51 -21.05
C GLN A 168 -14.85 -5.41 -19.99
N SER A 169 -14.53 -4.19 -20.40
CA SER A 169 -14.70 -3.00 -19.57
C SER A 169 -16.05 -2.34 -19.84
N ASN A 170 -16.71 -1.83 -18.78
CA ASN A 170 -17.95 -1.08 -18.94
C ASN A 170 -17.64 0.34 -19.42
N CYS A 171 -17.84 0.58 -20.72
CA CYS A 171 -17.56 1.86 -21.38
C CYS A 171 -18.40 3.05 -20.90
N LEU A 172 -19.42 2.84 -20.05
CA LEU A 172 -20.39 3.87 -19.63
C LEU A 172 -20.21 4.35 -18.19
N THR A 173 -19.81 3.49 -17.25
CA THR A 173 -19.94 3.84 -15.81
C THR A 173 -18.86 3.33 -14.86
N THR A 174 -17.94 2.44 -15.26
CA THR A 174 -17.00 1.85 -14.28
C THR A 174 -15.66 1.41 -14.87
N ASN A 175 -14.57 1.73 -14.17
CA ASN A 175 -13.19 1.26 -14.40
C ASN A 175 -12.99 -0.25 -14.11
N ILE A 176 -14.06 -1.05 -14.16
CA ILE A 176 -14.02 -2.47 -13.82
C ILE A 176 -13.94 -3.26 -15.12
N ALA A 177 -12.76 -3.84 -15.36
CA ALA A 177 -12.59 -4.95 -16.26
C ALA A 177 -13.20 -6.20 -15.60
N VAL A 178 -14.25 -6.76 -16.19
CA VAL A 178 -14.85 -8.00 -15.72
C VAL A 178 -14.16 -9.16 -16.45
N ASN A 179 -13.39 -9.95 -15.71
CA ASN A 179 -12.83 -11.19 -16.24
C ASN A 179 -13.95 -12.22 -16.33
N ARG A 180 -14.21 -12.72 -17.54
CA ARG A 180 -15.15 -13.82 -17.78
C ARG A 180 -14.44 -14.93 -18.52
N LEU A 181 -14.60 -16.16 -18.04
CA LEU A 181 -14.26 -17.34 -18.84
C LEU A 181 -15.39 -17.58 -19.84
N ILE A 182 -15.07 -17.62 -21.12
CA ILE A 182 -16.01 -17.87 -22.22
C ILE A 182 -15.63 -19.19 -22.89
N SER A 183 -16.62 -20.06 -23.12
CA SER A 183 -16.44 -21.32 -23.85
C SER A 183 -16.19 -21.03 -25.33
N TRP A 184 -15.35 -21.79 -26.03
CA TRP A 184 -15.09 -21.58 -27.46
C TRP A 184 -16.36 -21.60 -28.33
N ASN A 185 -17.35 -22.41 -27.95
CA ASN A 185 -18.64 -22.52 -28.62
C ASN A 185 -19.54 -21.27 -28.45
N GLU A 186 -19.23 -20.40 -27.48
CA GLU A 186 -19.92 -19.13 -27.24
C GLU A 186 -19.27 -17.98 -28.04
N ILE A 187 -18.15 -18.21 -28.72
CA ILE A 187 -17.43 -17.20 -29.51
C ILE A 187 -17.99 -17.19 -30.94
N ASN A 188 -18.90 -16.24 -31.19
CA ASN A 188 -19.33 -15.88 -32.53
C ASN A 188 -18.36 -14.85 -33.12
N ILE A 189 -17.70 -15.22 -34.22
CA ILE A 189 -16.74 -14.37 -34.93
C ILE A 189 -17.51 -13.58 -36.00
N PRO A 190 -17.70 -12.26 -35.85
CA PRO A 190 -18.32 -11.47 -36.91
C PRO A 190 -17.36 -11.30 -38.09
N THR A 191 -17.92 -11.29 -39.30
CA THR A 191 -17.21 -11.00 -40.55
C THR A 191 -16.74 -9.55 -40.64
N GLU A 192 -17.43 -8.65 -39.94
CA GLU A 192 -17.03 -7.25 -39.74
C GLU A 192 -17.19 -6.87 -38.27
N TRP A 193 -16.13 -6.31 -37.69
CA TRP A 193 -16.10 -5.94 -36.27
C TRP A 193 -16.56 -4.49 -36.12
N VAL A 194 -17.81 -4.28 -35.72
CA VAL A 194 -18.34 -2.95 -35.39
C VAL A 194 -18.16 -2.71 -33.89
N LEU A 195 -17.21 -1.85 -33.48
CA LEU A 195 -17.11 -1.45 -32.07
C LEU A 195 -18.15 -0.36 -31.77
N PRO A 196 -18.70 -0.27 -30.55
CA PRO A 196 -19.59 0.83 -30.17
C PRO A 196 -18.83 2.16 -30.28
N GLN A 197 -19.48 3.23 -30.73
CA GLN A 197 -18.89 4.58 -30.69
C GLN A 197 -18.44 4.91 -29.27
N ALA A 198 -17.25 5.52 -29.15
CA ALA A 198 -16.69 5.91 -27.86
C ALA A 198 -17.63 6.93 -27.17
N VAL A 199 -18.06 6.59 -25.96
CA VAL A 199 -19.03 7.38 -25.17
C VAL A 199 -18.41 8.71 -24.77
N VAL A 200 -19.10 9.82 -25.05
CA VAL A 200 -18.68 11.18 -24.66
C VAL A 200 -18.68 11.32 -23.12
N PRO A 201 -17.59 11.79 -22.48
CA PRO A 201 -17.57 12.02 -21.04
C PRO A 201 -18.65 13.02 -20.60
N ARG A 202 -19.30 12.80 -19.45
CA ARG A 202 -20.20 13.80 -18.85
C ARG A 202 -19.37 14.94 -18.24
N PRO A 203 -19.51 16.19 -18.69
CA PRO A 203 -18.77 17.31 -18.11
C PRO A 203 -19.26 17.59 -16.68
N ARG A 204 -18.32 17.80 -15.74
CA ARG A 204 -18.62 18.45 -14.45
C ARG A 204 -18.57 19.97 -14.69
N PHE A 205 -19.70 20.67 -14.50
CA PHE A 205 -19.80 22.15 -14.61
C PHE A 205 -18.96 22.83 -13.52
N ASN A 206 -18.23 23.94 -13.76
CA ASN A 206 -18.72 25.19 -14.36
C ASN A 206 -17.58 26.02 -15.00
N ASN A 207 -17.88 26.70 -16.12
CA ASN A 207 -17.29 27.94 -16.68
C ASN A 207 -17.83 28.08 -18.13
N GLN A 208 -19.11 28.44 -18.30
CA GLN A 208 -19.69 28.55 -19.64
C GLN A 208 -18.96 29.63 -20.45
N VAL A 209 -18.23 29.16 -21.45
CA VAL A 209 -17.77 29.97 -22.57
C VAL A 209 -19.01 30.45 -23.32
N SER A 210 -19.21 31.75 -23.40
CA SER A 210 -20.34 32.34 -24.13
C SER A 210 -20.14 32.22 -25.64
N GLN A 211 -18.89 32.32 -26.10
CA GLN A 211 -18.56 32.30 -27.52
C GLN A 211 -17.11 31.87 -27.72
N ILE A 212 -16.88 31.03 -28.75
CA ILE A 212 -15.55 30.72 -29.30
C ILE A 212 -15.61 31.10 -30.77
N THR A 213 -14.70 31.97 -31.20
CA THR A 213 -14.58 32.37 -32.61
C THR A 213 -13.15 32.16 -33.08
N GLN A 214 -13.00 31.45 -34.20
CA GLN A 214 -11.73 31.28 -34.88
C GLN A 214 -11.62 32.34 -35.98
N THR A 215 -10.53 33.08 -35.95
CA THR A 215 -10.22 34.07 -36.99
C THR A 215 -9.72 33.36 -38.25
N ALA A 216 -9.81 34.04 -39.40
CA ALA A 216 -9.37 33.48 -40.68
C ALA A 216 -7.86 33.13 -40.69
N ASP A 217 -7.08 33.72 -39.78
CA ASP A 217 -5.64 33.51 -39.63
C ASP A 217 -5.29 32.35 -38.68
N GLY A 218 -6.30 31.69 -38.09
CA GLY A 218 -6.14 30.47 -37.29
C GLY A 218 -6.15 30.66 -35.77
N ASP A 219 -6.12 31.91 -35.28
CA ASP A 219 -6.19 32.21 -33.85
C ASP A 219 -7.61 32.05 -33.30
N VAL A 220 -7.73 31.62 -32.04
CA VAL A 220 -9.00 31.33 -31.36
C VAL A 220 -9.21 32.26 -30.18
N GLU A 221 -10.32 32.99 -30.17
CA GLU A 221 -10.73 33.87 -29.07
C GLU A 221 -11.90 33.26 -28.27
N VAL A 222 -11.83 33.35 -26.93
CA VAL A 222 -12.77 32.69 -26.00
C VAL A 222 -13.27 33.69 -24.95
N THR A 223 -14.59 33.86 -24.83
CA THR A 223 -15.23 34.75 -23.83
C THR A 223 -16.08 33.96 -22.82
N PHE A 224 -16.14 34.41 -21.56
CA PHE A 224 -16.83 33.71 -20.46
C PHE A 224 -17.97 34.55 -19.85
N ALA A 225 -19.10 33.90 -19.50
CA ALA A 225 -20.23 34.58 -18.85
C ALA A 225 -20.12 34.56 -17.31
N SER A 226 -20.32 35.71 -16.65
CA SER A 226 -20.27 35.84 -15.19
C SER A 226 -21.65 35.95 -14.55
N HIS A 227 -22.09 34.95 -13.76
CA HIS A 227 -23.16 35.12 -12.77
C HIS A 227 -22.89 34.30 -11.47
N PRO A 228 -23.20 34.84 -10.28
CA PRO A 228 -22.93 34.21 -8.99
C PRO A 228 -24.05 33.23 -8.59
N ILE A 229 -23.71 32.00 -8.21
CA ILE A 229 -24.69 30.98 -7.80
C ILE A 229 -24.79 30.89 -6.26
N ARG A 230 -25.98 31.17 -5.73
CA ARG A 230 -26.46 30.79 -4.38
C ARG A 230 -26.80 29.29 -4.37
N LEU A 231 -26.28 28.55 -3.40
CA LEU A 231 -26.62 27.14 -3.16
C LEU A 231 -27.92 27.02 -2.36
N SER A 232 -28.94 26.39 -2.94
CA SER A 232 -30.08 25.83 -2.19
C SER A 232 -30.10 24.31 -2.31
N LEU A 233 -30.04 23.61 -1.18
CA LEU A 233 -30.19 22.16 -1.08
C LEU A 233 -31.62 21.73 -1.43
N HIS A 234 -31.75 20.77 -2.35
CA HIS A 234 -32.91 19.88 -2.38
C HIS A 234 -32.48 18.40 -2.39
N LYS A 235 -33.07 17.64 -1.47
CA LYS A 235 -33.02 16.19 -1.31
C LYS A 235 -33.54 15.49 -2.58
N SER A 236 -32.81 14.52 -3.12
CA SER A 236 -33.35 13.60 -4.14
C SER A 236 -33.43 12.17 -3.62
N LYS A 237 -34.66 11.63 -3.65
CA LYS A 237 -35.03 10.24 -3.39
C LYS A 237 -34.55 9.31 -4.50
N SER A 238 -34.38 8.04 -4.12
CA SER A 238 -34.36 6.82 -4.94
C SER A 238 -35.02 6.94 -6.32
N CYS A 239 -34.34 6.47 -7.36
CA CYS A 239 -34.97 6.11 -8.63
C CYS A 239 -34.39 4.78 -9.14
N ARG A 240 -35.16 3.71 -8.94
CA ARG A 240 -35.15 2.51 -9.78
C ARG A 240 -36.02 2.79 -11.01
N GLN A 241 -35.65 2.16 -12.12
CA GLN A 241 -36.37 2.03 -13.39
C GLN A 241 -36.44 3.27 -14.29
N LEU A 242 -35.65 3.22 -15.36
CA LEU A 242 -36.06 3.55 -16.72
C LEU A 242 -35.12 2.78 -17.67
N THR A 243 -35.54 1.58 -18.03
CA THR A 243 -35.04 0.81 -19.18
C THR A 243 -35.81 1.30 -20.40
N ASN A 244 -35.13 1.94 -21.35
CA ASN A 244 -35.54 1.95 -22.75
C ASN A 244 -34.35 1.40 -23.54
N GLU A 245 -34.57 0.21 -24.09
CA GLU A 245 -33.66 -0.56 -24.91
C GLU A 245 -33.62 0.05 -26.31
N GLU A 246 -32.44 0.44 -26.79
CA GLU A 246 -32.11 0.39 -28.21
C GLU A 246 -31.25 -0.87 -28.41
N GLU A 247 -31.69 -1.74 -29.32
CA GLU A 247 -31.15 -3.07 -29.58
C GLU A 247 -29.66 -3.04 -29.97
N ILE A 248 -28.87 -3.86 -29.27
CA ILE A 248 -27.44 -4.08 -29.49
C ILE A 248 -27.28 -5.25 -30.49
N PRO A 249 -26.45 -5.15 -31.55
CA PRO A 249 -26.37 -6.16 -32.60
C PRO A 249 -25.49 -7.40 -32.24
N TYR A 250 -25.33 -7.72 -30.97
CA TYR A 250 -24.63 -8.93 -30.55
C TYR A 250 -25.33 -9.63 -29.38
N HIS A 251 -25.63 -10.91 -29.58
CA HIS A 251 -26.27 -11.78 -28.59
C HIS A 251 -25.23 -12.76 -28.01
N VAL A 252 -24.99 -12.70 -26.69
CA VAL A 252 -24.50 -13.85 -25.92
C VAL A 252 -25.73 -14.45 -25.27
N SER A 253 -26.08 -15.69 -25.61
CA SER A 253 -27.23 -16.37 -25.04
C SER A 253 -27.05 -16.56 -23.53
N CYS A 254 -27.87 -15.90 -22.72
CA CYS A 254 -27.97 -16.11 -21.28
C CYS A 254 -28.95 -17.25 -20.98
N PRO A 255 -28.55 -18.35 -20.32
CA PRO A 255 -29.50 -19.24 -19.66
C PRO A 255 -29.99 -18.56 -18.37
N SER A 256 -31.31 -18.39 -18.26
CA SER A 256 -31.98 -17.92 -17.04
C SER A 256 -32.08 -19.05 -16.01
N THR A 257 -30.95 -19.43 -15.41
CA THR A 257 -30.93 -20.30 -14.22
C THR A 257 -29.58 -20.17 -13.53
N ARG A 258 -29.56 -19.65 -12.29
CA ARG A 258 -28.40 -19.72 -11.40
C ARG A 258 -28.11 -21.20 -11.10
N PRO A 259 -26.91 -21.73 -11.39
CA PRO A 259 -26.42 -22.91 -10.71
C PRO A 259 -25.72 -22.47 -9.42
N SER A 260 -26.08 -23.10 -8.32
CA SER A 260 -25.34 -23.09 -7.07
C SER A 260 -23.94 -23.68 -7.29
N VAL A 261 -22.89 -22.89 -7.02
CA VAL A 261 -21.50 -23.39 -7.03
C VAL A 261 -21.10 -23.78 -5.62
N SER A 262 -20.89 -25.08 -5.40
CA SER A 262 -20.18 -25.62 -4.24
C SER A 262 -18.72 -25.18 -4.28
N ARG A 263 -18.25 -24.47 -3.25
CA ARG A 263 -16.85 -24.04 -3.13
C ARG A 263 -16.05 -25.12 -2.41
N HIS A 264 -15.32 -25.93 -3.16
CA HIS A 264 -14.13 -26.59 -2.62
C HIS A 264 -13.01 -25.57 -2.45
N SER A 265 -12.40 -25.59 -1.27
CA SER A 265 -11.31 -24.73 -0.83
C SER A 265 -9.99 -25.13 -1.51
N THR A 266 -9.47 -24.30 -2.41
CA THR A 266 -8.04 -24.23 -2.71
C THR A 266 -7.63 -22.77 -2.87
N SER A 267 -6.62 -22.35 -2.12
CA SER A 267 -6.02 -21.02 -2.16
C SER A 267 -5.50 -20.70 -3.56
N GLU A 268 -6.16 -19.76 -4.26
CA GLU A 268 -5.67 -19.25 -5.54
C GLU A 268 -4.43 -18.36 -5.34
N PRO A 269 -3.33 -18.57 -6.09
CA PRO A 269 -2.19 -17.69 -6.08
C PRO A 269 -2.53 -16.33 -6.74
N ILE A 270 -2.39 -15.25 -5.97
CA ILE A 270 -2.64 -13.88 -6.44
C ILE A 270 -1.44 -13.40 -7.27
N ILE A 271 -1.62 -13.35 -8.60
CA ILE A 271 -0.62 -12.79 -9.52
C ILE A 271 -0.81 -11.28 -9.62
N LYS A 272 0.29 -10.55 -9.45
CA LYS A 272 0.32 -9.08 -9.45
C LYS A 272 0.22 -8.59 -10.90
N GLY A 273 -0.83 -7.82 -11.20
CA GLY A 273 -1.00 -7.15 -12.49
C GLY A 273 0.07 -6.08 -12.77
N ILE A 274 0.12 -5.62 -14.02
CA ILE A 274 0.97 -4.51 -14.48
C ILE A 274 0.47 -3.21 -13.82
N ARG A 275 1.01 -2.84 -12.65
CA ARG A 275 0.77 -1.52 -12.03
C ARG A 275 1.77 -0.51 -12.57
N LEU A 276 1.29 0.62 -13.09
CA LEU A 276 2.10 1.81 -13.30
C LEU A 276 2.19 2.57 -11.97
N SER A 277 3.38 2.68 -11.39
CA SER A 277 3.74 3.89 -10.65
C SER A 277 4.46 4.82 -11.62
N ASP A 278 4.60 6.11 -11.29
CA ASP A 278 5.49 7.10 -11.93
C ASP A 278 4.83 8.19 -12.80
N GLN A 279 3.62 8.66 -12.47
CA GLN A 279 3.16 10.00 -12.87
C GLN A 279 2.49 10.72 -11.69
N GLN A 280 3.30 11.22 -10.74
CA GLN A 280 2.99 12.50 -10.14
C GLN A 280 3.14 13.56 -11.23
N ILE A 281 2.11 14.38 -11.43
CA ILE A 281 2.21 15.59 -12.25
C ILE A 281 3.27 16.49 -11.58
N PRO A 282 4.40 16.81 -12.22
CA PRO A 282 5.30 17.82 -11.72
C PRO A 282 4.61 19.18 -11.84
N HIS A 283 4.52 19.93 -10.73
CA HIS A 283 4.32 21.37 -10.81
C HIS A 283 5.55 21.97 -11.51
N GLY A 284 5.30 22.82 -12.52
CA GLY A 284 6.34 23.40 -13.36
C GLY A 284 7.35 24.21 -12.55
N VAL A 285 8.61 23.82 -12.63
CA VAL A 285 9.75 24.67 -12.32
C VAL A 285 10.39 25.04 -13.65
N TYR A 286 10.40 26.33 -13.96
CA TYR A 286 11.11 26.85 -15.12
C TYR A 286 12.61 26.57 -14.94
N HIS A 287 13.19 25.78 -15.84
CA HIS A 287 14.63 25.57 -15.88
C HIS A 287 15.30 26.81 -16.48
N ASP A 288 16.29 27.34 -15.74
CA ASP A 288 17.36 28.13 -16.33
C ASP A 288 18.36 27.17 -16.96
N SER A 289 18.70 27.45 -18.20
CA SER A 289 19.51 26.61 -19.09
C SER A 289 20.98 26.61 -18.72
N ASN A 290 21.58 25.43 -18.50
CA ASN A 290 22.89 25.05 -19.03
C ASN A 290 23.14 23.55 -18.81
N HIS A 291 23.14 22.80 -19.91
CA HIS A 291 23.53 21.40 -20.00
C HIS A 291 25.04 21.29 -20.19
N ASP A 292 25.67 20.36 -19.47
CA ASP A 292 26.93 19.73 -19.88
C ASP A 292 26.68 18.21 -19.98
N PRO A 293 26.82 17.56 -21.16
CA PRO A 293 26.43 16.17 -21.35
C PRO A 293 27.67 15.27 -21.34
N ASN A 294 28.07 14.75 -20.17
CA ASN A 294 28.95 13.57 -20.09
C ASN A 294 29.00 12.98 -18.67
N THR A 295 28.05 12.11 -18.34
CA THR A 295 28.29 10.96 -17.45
C THR A 295 27.13 9.97 -17.59
N SER A 296 27.36 8.88 -18.30
CA SER A 296 26.48 7.72 -18.33
C SER A 296 26.75 6.85 -17.09
N THR A 297 25.89 6.94 -16.09
CA THR A 297 25.77 5.91 -15.05
C THR A 297 24.41 5.25 -15.20
N ARG A 298 24.43 3.95 -15.56
CA ARG A 298 23.27 3.06 -15.58
C ARG A 298 22.59 3.09 -14.20
N SER A 299 21.44 3.76 -14.08
CA SER A 299 20.52 3.55 -12.97
C SER A 299 19.65 2.35 -13.31
N GLU A 300 19.78 1.26 -12.57
CA GLU A 300 18.77 0.21 -12.57
C GLU A 300 17.47 0.81 -12.04
N SER A 301 16.49 1.00 -12.92
CA SER A 301 15.18 1.54 -12.62
C SER A 301 14.46 0.71 -11.55
N PHE A 302 14.08 1.39 -10.47
CA PHE A 302 13.35 0.92 -9.30
C PHE A 302 12.16 0.00 -9.67
N SER A 303 12.25 -1.30 -9.35
CA SER A 303 11.20 -2.26 -9.68
C SER A 303 10.06 -2.24 -8.67
N ILE A 304 8.80 -2.37 -9.12
CA ILE A 304 7.60 -2.69 -8.29
C ILE A 304 7.83 -3.87 -7.33
N VAL A 305 8.75 -4.77 -7.69
CA VAL A 305 9.19 -5.87 -6.83
C VAL A 305 9.87 -5.36 -5.55
N CYS A 306 10.66 -4.28 -5.63
CA CYS A 306 11.28 -3.63 -4.47
C CYS A 306 10.22 -2.97 -3.58
N LEU A 307 9.26 -2.22 -4.15
CA LEU A 307 8.17 -1.59 -3.39
C LEU A 307 7.26 -2.62 -2.68
N LEU A 308 6.93 -3.72 -3.36
CA LEU A 308 6.11 -4.78 -2.75
C LEU A 308 6.88 -5.60 -1.72
N LYS A 309 8.20 -5.78 -1.88
CA LYS A 309 9.07 -6.34 -0.84
C LYS A 309 9.13 -5.40 0.37
N LEU A 310 9.26 -4.09 0.16
CA LEU A 310 9.26 -3.06 1.20
C LEU A 310 7.97 -3.10 2.04
N ILE A 311 6.82 -3.01 1.38
CA ILE A 311 5.50 -3.04 2.04
C ILE A 311 5.31 -4.38 2.79
N PHE A 312 5.66 -5.51 2.18
CA PHE A 312 5.52 -6.82 2.83
C PHE A 312 6.42 -6.99 4.05
N CYS A 313 7.68 -6.57 3.97
CA CYS A 313 8.63 -6.65 5.09
C CYS A 313 8.15 -5.80 6.27
N PHE A 314 7.78 -4.54 6.01
CA PHE A 314 7.28 -3.64 7.05
C PHE A 314 6.00 -4.17 7.71
N ILE A 315 5.04 -4.65 6.90
CA ILE A 315 3.81 -5.29 7.41
C ILE A 315 4.14 -6.48 8.31
N THR A 316 5.10 -7.32 7.91
CA THR A 316 5.46 -8.55 8.64
C THR A 316 6.11 -8.24 9.99
N CYS A 317 7.06 -7.29 10.05
CA CYS A 317 7.67 -6.86 11.30
C CYS A 317 6.65 -6.25 12.26
N GLN A 318 5.77 -5.37 11.77
CA GLN A 318 4.71 -4.79 12.59
C GLN A 318 3.70 -5.83 13.08
N ARG A 319 3.31 -6.81 12.26
CA ARG A 319 2.39 -7.90 12.67
C ARG A 319 2.92 -8.69 13.85
N LYS A 320 4.22 -8.98 13.89
CA LYS A 320 4.85 -9.64 15.03
C LYS A 320 4.75 -8.81 16.31
N VAL A 321 4.97 -7.50 16.22
CA VAL A 321 4.80 -6.59 17.36
C VAL A 321 3.34 -6.57 17.84
N LEU A 322 2.39 -6.51 16.90
CA LEU A 322 0.97 -6.57 17.21
C LEU A 322 0.55 -7.90 17.84
N SER A 323 1.11 -9.02 17.40
CA SER A 323 0.79 -10.33 17.99
C SER A 323 1.31 -10.46 19.42
N ILE A 324 2.52 -9.94 19.71
CA ILE A 324 3.07 -9.95 21.07
C ILE A 324 2.17 -9.15 22.02
N GLY A 325 1.70 -7.97 21.59
CA GLY A 325 0.83 -7.13 22.42
C GLY A 325 -0.64 -7.56 22.49
N LYS A 326 -1.04 -8.66 21.82
CA LYS A 326 -2.46 -9.04 21.71
C LYS A 326 -3.09 -9.34 23.07
N SER A 327 -2.44 -10.16 23.90
CA SER A 327 -2.96 -10.53 25.22
C SER A 327 -3.23 -9.30 26.10
N VAL A 328 -2.33 -8.32 26.10
CA VAL A 328 -2.47 -7.07 26.85
C VAL A 328 -3.64 -6.22 26.33
N ARG A 329 -3.85 -6.18 25.01
CA ARG A 329 -5.01 -5.50 24.41
C ARG A 329 -6.34 -6.18 24.79
N ASP A 330 -6.39 -7.50 24.67
CA ASP A 330 -7.59 -8.28 24.97
C ASP A 330 -7.95 -8.17 26.46
N GLU A 331 -6.96 -8.25 27.36
CA GLU A 331 -7.15 -8.02 28.81
C GLU A 331 -7.68 -6.61 29.09
N ALA A 332 -7.05 -5.57 28.51
CA ALA A 332 -7.49 -4.20 28.72
C ALA A 332 -8.93 -3.98 28.23
N MET A 333 -9.29 -4.53 27.06
CA MET A 333 -10.65 -4.47 26.54
C MET A 333 -11.62 -5.23 27.44
N PHE A 334 -11.25 -6.42 27.90
CA PHE A 334 -12.05 -7.18 28.84
C PHE A 334 -12.33 -6.37 30.12
N ASP A 335 -11.31 -5.75 30.71
CA ASP A 335 -11.46 -4.95 31.93
C ASP A 335 -12.30 -3.69 31.73
N LEU A 336 -12.18 -3.03 30.57
CA LEU A 336 -13.03 -1.90 30.20
C LEU A 336 -14.51 -2.30 30.26
N LEU A 337 -14.85 -3.44 29.66
CA LEU A 337 -16.20 -3.96 29.60
C LEU A 337 -16.70 -4.49 30.96
N SER A 338 -15.79 -4.87 31.89
CA SER A 338 -16.15 -5.24 33.26
C SER A 338 -16.51 -4.04 34.14
N THR A 339 -15.86 -2.89 33.89
CA THR A 339 -15.90 -1.72 34.77
C THR A 339 -16.81 -0.60 34.28
N SER A 340 -17.20 -0.65 33.01
CA SER A 340 -18.04 0.37 32.36
C SER A 340 -19.24 -0.27 31.69
N SER A 341 -20.42 0.31 31.89
CA SER A 341 -21.64 -0.15 31.25
C SER A 341 -21.81 0.54 29.88
N ILE A 342 -21.24 -0.09 28.86
CA ILE A 342 -21.23 0.46 27.49
C ILE A 342 -22.53 0.07 26.80
N HIS A 343 -23.54 0.92 26.92
CA HIS A 343 -24.92 0.55 26.57
C HIS A 343 -25.33 0.79 25.10
N LYS A 344 -24.54 1.53 24.31
CA LYS A 344 -24.95 1.91 22.93
C LYS A 344 -23.83 1.82 21.89
N SER A 345 -22.68 2.45 22.18
CA SER A 345 -21.57 2.51 21.23
C SER A 345 -20.22 2.45 21.94
N LEU A 346 -19.28 1.71 21.37
CA LEU A 346 -17.88 1.64 21.79
C LEU A 346 -17.01 2.42 20.79
N SER A 347 -16.26 3.39 21.30
CA SER A 347 -15.35 4.21 20.49
C SER A 347 -13.90 3.78 20.67
N ILE A 348 -13.27 3.36 19.58
CA ILE A 348 -11.90 2.86 19.53
C ILE A 348 -11.09 3.81 18.64
N ALA A 349 -9.95 4.30 19.12
CA ALA A 349 -9.01 5.06 18.29
C ALA A 349 -7.69 4.29 18.12
N ASP A 350 -7.21 4.19 16.88
CA ASP A 350 -5.86 3.73 16.55
C ASP A 350 -5.00 4.93 16.15
N SER A 351 -4.11 5.36 17.06
CA SER A 351 -3.26 6.54 16.89
C SER A 351 -1.94 6.14 16.24
N GLY A 352 -1.73 6.56 14.99
CA GLY A 352 -0.61 6.14 14.15
C GLY A 352 -0.92 4.89 13.31
N CYS A 353 -2.06 4.87 12.62
CA CYS A 353 -2.57 3.69 11.92
C CYS A 353 -1.77 3.26 10.66
N SER A 354 -0.87 4.13 10.16
CA SER A 354 -0.16 3.99 8.88
C SER A 354 -1.14 3.81 7.69
N SER A 355 -0.63 3.24 6.59
CA SER A 355 -1.37 3.00 5.34
C SER A 355 -1.66 1.51 5.09
N GLY A 356 -1.15 0.62 5.95
CA GLY A 356 -1.26 -0.82 5.82
C GLY A 356 -2.51 -1.43 6.48
N PRO A 357 -2.85 -2.70 6.17
CA PRO A 357 -4.04 -3.37 6.71
C PRO A 357 -3.91 -3.76 8.19
N ASN A 358 -2.75 -3.50 8.82
CA ASN A 358 -2.46 -3.91 10.19
C ASN A 358 -3.39 -3.25 11.23
N THR A 359 -3.83 -2.01 10.96
CA THR A 359 -4.81 -1.32 11.82
C THR A 359 -6.10 -2.13 11.96
N PHE A 360 -6.59 -2.72 10.87
CA PHE A 360 -7.80 -3.53 10.87
C PHE A 360 -7.64 -4.85 11.62
N MET A 361 -6.42 -5.41 11.72
CA MET A 361 -6.17 -6.59 12.55
C MET A 361 -6.40 -6.28 14.03
N VAL A 362 -5.94 -5.12 14.49
CA VAL A 362 -6.14 -4.68 15.88
C VAL A 362 -7.62 -4.44 16.17
N VAL A 363 -8.30 -3.76 15.25
CA VAL A 363 -9.74 -3.49 15.39
C VAL A 363 -10.53 -4.81 15.43
N SER A 364 -10.22 -5.77 14.56
CA SER A 364 -10.83 -7.10 14.58
C SER A 364 -10.60 -7.82 15.92
N ASP A 365 -9.35 -7.86 16.41
CA ASP A 365 -9.00 -8.48 17.70
C ASP A 365 -9.86 -7.93 18.87
N LEU A 366 -10.01 -6.60 18.90
CA LEU A 366 -10.78 -5.92 19.94
C LEU A 366 -12.28 -6.19 19.81
N MET A 367 -12.82 -6.20 18.59
CA MET A 367 -14.21 -6.54 18.32
C MET A 367 -14.54 -7.99 18.67
N ASP A 368 -13.65 -8.94 18.35
CA ASP A 368 -13.78 -10.35 18.72
C ASP A 368 -13.84 -10.52 20.25
N THR A 369 -13.01 -9.77 20.98
CA THR A 369 -12.99 -9.76 22.46
C THR A 369 -14.30 -9.23 23.04
N VAL A 370 -14.82 -8.12 22.48
CA VAL A 370 -16.11 -7.54 22.90
C VAL A 370 -17.25 -8.53 22.65
N HIS A 371 -17.32 -9.11 21.45
CA HIS A 371 -18.35 -10.06 21.09
C HIS A 371 -18.33 -11.28 22.02
N SER A 372 -17.16 -11.88 22.22
CA SER A 372 -17.00 -13.05 23.10
C SER A 372 -17.50 -12.77 24.52
N LYS A 373 -17.22 -11.59 25.07
CA LYS A 373 -17.67 -11.20 26.41
C LYS A 373 -19.17 -10.90 26.47
N TYR A 374 -19.72 -10.20 25.48
CA TYR A 374 -21.14 -9.84 25.48
C TYR A 374 -22.02 -11.07 25.29
N SER A 375 -21.61 -12.01 24.46
CA SER A 375 -22.25 -13.31 24.30
C SER A 375 -22.29 -14.09 25.62
N LEU A 376 -21.21 -14.05 26.43
CA LEU A 376 -21.18 -14.67 27.76
C LEU A 376 -22.14 -14.00 28.77
N LEU A 377 -22.36 -12.68 28.66
CA LEU A 377 -23.21 -11.92 29.56
C LEU A 377 -24.68 -11.82 29.09
N GLY A 378 -24.99 -12.36 27.91
CA GLY A 378 -26.32 -12.25 27.31
C GLY A 378 -26.69 -10.82 26.88
N TYR A 379 -25.70 -9.97 26.60
CA TYR A 379 -25.92 -8.59 26.14
C TYR A 379 -26.12 -8.53 24.63
N GLN A 380 -26.92 -7.56 24.18
CA GLN A 380 -27.05 -7.26 22.74
C GLN A 380 -25.75 -6.64 22.18
N THR A 381 -25.62 -6.71 20.85
CA THR A 381 -24.48 -6.15 20.11
C THR A 381 -24.40 -4.63 20.27
N THR A 382 -23.19 -4.08 20.24
CA THR A 382 -22.90 -2.64 20.36
C THR A 382 -22.49 -2.05 19.01
N GLU A 383 -22.67 -0.73 18.83
CA GLU A 383 -22.14 -0.03 17.67
C GLU A 383 -20.66 0.30 17.89
N PHE A 384 -19.82 0.07 16.88
CA PHE A 384 -18.40 0.39 16.93
C PHE A 384 -18.12 1.68 16.15
N LEU A 385 -17.49 2.64 16.82
CA LEU A 385 -16.95 3.86 16.21
C LEU A 385 -15.42 3.74 16.20
N VAL A 386 -14.84 3.47 15.05
CA VAL A 386 -13.41 3.21 14.87
C VAL A 386 -12.75 4.42 14.22
N TYR A 387 -11.84 5.07 14.93
CA TYR A 387 -11.11 6.23 14.47
C TYR A 387 -9.67 5.85 14.12
N LEU A 388 -9.29 6.04 12.87
CA LEU A 388 -7.95 5.77 12.35
C LEU A 388 -7.21 7.10 12.25
N ASN A 389 -6.28 7.37 13.17
CA ASN A 389 -5.52 8.61 13.19
C ASN A 389 -4.12 8.43 12.60
N ASN A 390 -3.70 9.41 11.81
CA ASN A 390 -2.32 9.60 11.37
C ASN A 390 -2.11 11.06 10.93
N LEU A 391 -0.87 11.43 10.63
CA LEU A 391 -0.52 12.74 10.07
C LEU A 391 -1.23 12.98 8.73
N PRO A 392 -1.50 14.25 8.34
CA PRO A 392 -2.23 14.58 7.12
C PRO A 392 -1.64 14.02 5.82
N GLY A 393 -0.31 13.81 5.77
CA GLY A 393 0.38 13.23 4.61
C GLY A 393 0.27 11.70 4.48
N ASN A 394 -0.41 11.02 5.41
CA ASN A 394 -0.60 9.57 5.35
C ASN A 394 -1.55 9.16 4.22
N ASP A 395 -1.29 8.01 3.59
CA ASP A 395 -2.17 7.44 2.57
C ASP A 395 -3.40 6.76 3.20
N PHE A 396 -4.38 7.57 3.58
CA PHE A 396 -5.68 7.10 4.04
C PHE A 396 -6.48 6.41 2.93
N ASN A 397 -6.22 6.71 1.66
CA ASN A 397 -6.93 6.08 0.55
C ASN A 397 -6.64 4.58 0.51
N SER A 398 -5.38 4.17 0.66
CA SER A 398 -5.01 2.76 0.75
C SER A 398 -5.71 2.04 1.91
N VAL A 399 -5.83 2.70 3.08
CA VAL A 399 -6.56 2.16 4.23
C VAL A 399 -8.04 1.96 3.89
N PHE A 400 -8.71 2.99 3.36
CA PHE A 400 -10.13 2.92 3.03
C PHE A 400 -10.46 1.93 1.91
N MET A 401 -9.55 1.74 0.95
CA MET A 401 -9.70 0.71 -0.10
C MET A 401 -9.68 -0.71 0.48
N SER A 402 -9.03 -0.93 1.63
CA SER A 402 -9.02 -2.24 2.31
C SER A 402 -10.23 -2.50 3.23
N LEU A 403 -11.11 -1.51 3.42
CA LEU A 403 -12.25 -1.57 4.35
C LEU A 403 -13.25 -2.69 3.99
N GLN A 404 -13.48 -2.95 2.70
CA GLN A 404 -14.38 -4.02 2.29
C GLN A 404 -13.83 -5.40 2.69
N GLY A 405 -12.52 -5.63 2.49
CA GLY A 405 -11.87 -6.86 2.92
C GLY A 405 -11.90 -7.05 4.44
N PHE A 406 -11.74 -5.98 5.21
CA PHE A 406 -11.93 -5.99 6.65
C PHE A 406 -13.36 -6.42 7.04
N ARG A 407 -14.38 -5.81 6.42
CA ARG A 407 -15.80 -6.16 6.67
C ARG A 407 -16.11 -7.61 6.32
N ASP A 408 -15.58 -8.11 5.21
CA ASP A 408 -15.76 -9.50 4.79
C ASP A 408 -15.07 -10.47 5.76
N ASN A 409 -13.92 -10.08 6.34
CA ASN A 409 -13.22 -10.88 7.35
C ASN A 409 -13.99 -10.91 8.68
N LEU A 410 -14.51 -9.77 9.16
CA LEU A 410 -15.36 -9.73 10.35
C LEU A 410 -16.60 -10.61 10.22
N LYS A 411 -17.26 -10.58 9.06
CA LYS A 411 -18.41 -11.46 8.77
C LYS A 411 -18.06 -12.94 8.85
N LYS A 412 -16.82 -13.31 8.47
CA LYS A 412 -16.34 -14.69 8.54
C LYS A 412 -15.95 -15.10 9.96
N SER A 413 -15.36 -14.21 10.75
CA SER A 413 -14.87 -14.53 12.11
C SER A 413 -15.98 -14.50 13.17
N ILE A 414 -16.83 -13.47 13.14
CA ILE A 414 -17.85 -13.23 14.17
C ILE A 414 -19.28 -13.61 13.69
N GLY A 415 -19.50 -13.73 12.38
CA GLY A 415 -20.83 -13.98 11.79
C GLY A 415 -21.55 -12.70 11.36
N GLU A 416 -22.87 -12.73 11.19
CA GLU A 416 -23.65 -11.53 10.82
C GLU A 416 -24.02 -10.64 12.03
N GLU A 417 -23.77 -11.11 13.26
CA GLU A 417 -24.23 -10.52 14.52
C GLU A 417 -23.12 -9.77 15.30
N PHE A 418 -22.21 -9.05 14.64
CA PHE A 418 -21.12 -8.32 15.33
C PHE A 418 -21.40 -6.84 15.61
N GLY A 419 -22.62 -6.37 15.36
CA GLY A 419 -22.98 -4.95 15.49
C GLY A 419 -22.51 -4.09 14.30
N GLN A 420 -23.01 -2.86 14.20
CA GLN A 420 -22.61 -1.94 13.13
C GLN A 420 -21.21 -1.37 13.42
N CYS A 421 -20.33 -1.35 12.41
CA CYS A 421 -18.98 -0.80 12.52
C CYS A 421 -18.76 0.37 11.55
N PHE A 422 -18.57 1.56 12.13
CA PHE A 422 -18.33 2.82 11.45
C PHE A 422 -16.85 3.20 11.57
N VAL A 423 -16.19 3.40 10.44
CA VAL A 423 -14.75 3.71 10.38
C VAL A 423 -14.55 5.14 9.88
N PHE A 424 -13.73 5.91 10.59
CA PHE A 424 -13.42 7.31 10.31
C PHE A 424 -11.91 7.49 10.19
N GLY A 425 -11.46 8.32 9.25
CA GLY A 425 -10.08 8.82 9.22
C GLY A 425 -9.96 10.14 9.97
N VAL A 426 -8.91 10.30 10.75
CA VAL A 426 -8.65 11.50 11.56
C VAL A 426 -7.25 12.02 11.23
N PRO A 427 -7.11 12.90 10.22
CA PRO A 427 -5.81 13.48 9.86
C PRO A 427 -5.38 14.51 10.92
N GLY A 428 -4.18 14.35 11.48
CA GLY A 428 -3.62 15.27 12.47
C GLY A 428 -2.57 14.62 13.36
N SER A 429 -1.77 15.46 14.03
CA SER A 429 -0.78 15.00 15.00
C SER A 429 -1.47 14.59 16.31
N PHE A 430 -1.12 13.44 16.88
CA PHE A 430 -1.55 13.09 18.24
C PHE A 430 -0.86 13.91 19.34
N TYR A 431 0.03 14.84 18.97
CA TYR A 431 0.53 15.91 19.84
C TYR A 431 -0.37 17.15 19.80
N GLU A 432 -1.57 17.04 19.22
CA GLU A 432 -2.63 18.03 19.22
C GLU A 432 -3.96 17.40 19.68
N ARG A 433 -4.97 18.22 19.96
CA ARG A 433 -6.33 17.73 20.25
C ARG A 433 -6.99 17.26 18.96
N LEU A 434 -7.37 15.99 18.91
CA LEU A 434 -7.96 15.35 17.74
C LEU A 434 -9.44 15.01 17.96
N PHE A 435 -9.86 14.85 19.21
CA PHE A 435 -11.18 14.38 19.55
C PHE A 435 -11.89 15.30 20.55
N PRO A 436 -13.24 15.33 20.54
CA PRO A 436 -14.01 15.95 21.60
C PRO A 436 -13.67 15.36 22.98
N SER A 437 -13.94 16.12 24.03
CA SER A 437 -13.68 15.65 25.39
C SER A 437 -14.56 14.44 25.74
N ASN A 438 -13.99 13.43 26.39
CA ASN A 438 -14.67 12.20 26.81
C ASN A 438 -15.42 11.47 25.67
N SER A 439 -14.81 11.35 24.49
CA SER A 439 -15.40 10.63 23.34
C SER A 439 -14.78 9.26 23.09
N LEU A 440 -13.60 8.96 23.65
CA LEU A 440 -12.88 7.70 23.38
C LEU A 440 -12.98 6.72 24.54
N HIS A 441 -13.34 5.47 24.26
CA HIS A 441 -13.42 4.41 25.27
C HIS A 441 -12.14 3.59 25.34
N PHE A 442 -11.54 3.34 24.17
CA PHE A 442 -10.31 2.58 24.02
C PHE A 442 -9.37 3.28 23.05
N VAL A 443 -8.12 3.49 23.45
CA VAL A 443 -7.07 4.05 22.61
C VAL A 443 -5.97 3.02 22.43
N HIS A 444 -5.63 2.74 21.18
CA HIS A 444 -4.51 1.92 20.79
C HIS A 444 -3.47 2.78 20.07
N SER A 445 -2.19 2.48 20.28
CA SER A 445 -1.13 2.97 19.42
C SER A 445 -0.01 1.93 19.38
N SER A 446 0.50 1.61 18.20
CA SER A 446 1.62 0.68 18.04
C SER A 446 2.70 1.30 17.17
N CYS A 447 3.95 1.21 17.63
CA CYS A 447 5.15 1.69 16.94
C CYS A 447 5.04 3.14 16.42
N SER A 448 4.37 4.01 17.17
CA SER A 448 4.15 5.41 16.75
C SER A 448 4.62 6.43 17.79
N ILE A 449 4.44 6.17 19.08
CA ILE A 449 4.75 7.11 20.18
C ILE A 449 6.26 7.40 20.35
N HIS A 450 7.14 6.58 19.76
CA HIS A 450 8.58 6.85 19.76
C HIS A 450 9.00 7.92 18.74
N TRP A 451 8.13 8.31 17.79
CA TRP A 451 8.39 9.42 16.88
C TRP A 451 8.18 10.73 17.63
N LEU A 452 9.18 11.61 17.58
CA LEU A 452 9.14 12.91 18.22
C LEU A 452 8.34 13.89 17.38
N SER A 453 7.80 14.93 18.03
CA SER A 453 7.09 16.01 17.34
C SER A 453 8.01 16.81 16.40
N GLN A 454 9.32 16.83 16.70
CA GLN A 454 10.36 17.50 15.94
C GLN A 454 11.74 16.91 16.26
N VAL A 455 12.73 17.21 15.42
CA VAL A 455 14.13 16.96 15.75
C VAL A 455 14.51 17.81 16.98
N PRO A 456 15.18 17.24 18.01
CA PRO A 456 15.65 18.00 19.15
C PRO A 456 16.57 19.15 18.71
N ARG A 457 16.53 20.28 19.45
CA ARG A 457 17.45 21.41 19.20
C ARG A 457 18.80 21.17 19.87
N GLY A 458 19.85 21.76 19.32
CA GLY A 458 21.20 21.67 19.90
C GLY A 458 21.91 20.36 19.55
N LEU A 459 21.78 19.90 18.30
CA LEU A 459 22.34 18.63 17.82
C LEU A 459 23.57 18.80 16.91
N GLU A 460 24.10 20.01 16.80
CA GLU A 460 25.17 20.40 15.85
C GLU A 460 26.47 19.60 16.08
N ASP A 461 26.71 19.14 17.31
CA ASP A 461 27.89 18.37 17.69
C ASP A 461 27.75 16.85 17.47
N ASN A 462 26.63 16.35 16.92
CA ASN A 462 26.42 14.91 16.69
C ASN A 462 27.15 14.37 15.43
N LYS A 463 28.41 14.76 15.24
CA LYS A 463 29.18 14.54 14.01
C LYS A 463 29.26 13.06 13.62
N GLY A 464 29.00 12.79 12.34
CA GLY A 464 29.06 11.46 11.73
C GLY A 464 27.95 10.50 12.18
N ASN A 465 26.99 10.95 13.00
CA ASN A 465 25.85 10.16 13.43
C ASN A 465 24.55 10.82 12.95
N ILE A 466 23.51 10.01 12.76
CA ILE A 466 22.17 10.46 12.40
C ILE A 466 21.14 10.27 13.51
N TYR A 467 21.59 9.79 14.67
CA TYR A 467 20.80 9.51 15.86
C TYR A 467 21.74 9.46 17.07
N MET A 468 21.20 9.17 18.26
CA MET A 468 22.00 8.86 19.44
C MET A 468 22.93 7.67 19.17
N SER A 469 24.21 7.85 19.51
CA SER A 469 25.27 6.85 19.34
C SER A 469 26.19 6.84 20.56
N LYS A 470 27.05 5.83 20.67
CA LYS A 470 28.07 5.75 21.73
C LYS A 470 29.08 6.91 21.65
N SER A 471 29.31 7.44 20.45
CA SER A 471 30.19 8.59 20.23
C SER A 471 29.49 9.93 20.46
N SER A 472 28.16 9.95 20.61
CA SER A 472 27.42 11.19 20.84
C SER A 472 27.71 11.79 22.23
N PRO A 473 27.91 13.11 22.34
CA PRO A 473 27.99 13.81 23.62
C PRO A 473 26.75 13.59 24.51
N GLN A 474 26.92 13.68 25.83
CA GLN A 474 25.80 13.55 26.78
C GLN A 474 24.70 14.60 26.54
N SER A 475 25.06 15.81 26.11
CA SER A 475 24.12 16.88 25.74
C SER A 475 23.13 16.46 24.65
N ILE A 476 23.58 15.65 23.68
CA ILE A 476 22.75 15.08 22.61
C ILE A 476 21.73 14.09 23.20
N LEU A 477 22.20 13.16 24.04
CA LEU A 477 21.33 12.17 24.69
C LEU A 477 20.26 12.85 25.55
N ASP A 478 20.63 13.92 26.26
CA ASP A 478 19.73 14.70 27.10
C ASP A 478 18.78 15.58 26.27
N ALA A 479 19.19 16.07 25.10
CA ALA A 479 18.30 16.79 24.18
C ALA A 479 17.18 15.87 23.65
N TYR A 480 17.54 14.68 23.19
CA TYR A 480 16.59 13.65 22.77
C TYR A 480 15.62 13.26 23.89
N PHE A 481 16.13 13.00 25.09
CA PHE A 481 15.26 12.66 26.23
C PHE A 481 14.35 13.82 26.65
N ARG A 482 14.83 15.07 26.65
CA ARG A 482 14.00 16.25 26.94
C ARG A 482 12.87 16.41 25.93
N GLN A 483 13.14 16.22 24.65
CA GLN A 483 12.13 16.27 23.60
C GLN A 483 11.07 15.17 23.82
N PHE A 484 11.50 13.92 24.00
CA PHE A 484 10.59 12.81 24.28
C PHE A 484 9.74 13.03 25.53
N LYS A 485 10.35 13.50 26.63
CA LYS A 485 9.63 13.81 27.87
C LYS A 485 8.54 14.85 27.63
N SER A 486 8.86 15.94 26.91
CA SER A 486 7.88 16.98 26.59
C SER A 486 6.72 16.41 25.75
N ASP A 487 7.07 15.70 24.68
CA ASP A 487 6.13 15.15 23.71
C ASP A 487 5.21 14.09 24.35
N PHE A 488 5.77 13.13 25.08
CA PHE A 488 5.00 12.06 25.71
C PHE A 488 4.11 12.59 26.84
N SER A 489 4.59 13.54 27.66
CA SER A 489 3.74 14.19 28.66
C SER A 489 2.62 15.02 28.01
N LEU A 490 2.86 15.68 26.88
CA LEU A 490 1.83 16.39 26.12
C LEU A 490 0.79 15.41 25.57
N PHE A 491 1.22 14.32 24.95
CA PHE A 491 0.35 13.25 24.47
C PHE A 491 -0.57 12.72 25.58
N LEU A 492 -0.02 12.37 26.75
CA LEU A 492 -0.81 11.92 27.90
C LEU A 492 -1.83 12.97 28.34
N LYS A 493 -1.44 14.24 28.44
CA LYS A 493 -2.36 15.33 28.79
C LYS A 493 -3.51 15.47 27.79
N LEU A 494 -3.23 15.39 26.49
CA LEU A 494 -4.26 15.51 25.45
C LEU A 494 -5.23 14.33 25.51
N GLN A 495 -4.70 13.11 25.58
CA GLN A 495 -5.49 11.89 25.72
C GLN A 495 -6.31 11.88 27.01
N SER A 496 -5.81 12.49 28.09
CA SER A 496 -6.55 12.61 29.35
C SER A 496 -7.85 13.38 29.18
N VAL A 497 -7.96 14.29 28.21
CA VAL A 497 -9.19 15.05 27.97
C VAL A 497 -10.15 14.26 27.07
N GLU A 498 -9.62 13.48 26.13
CA GLU A 498 -10.36 12.80 25.07
C GLU A 498 -10.91 11.43 25.51
N VAL A 499 -10.16 10.69 26.31
CA VAL A 499 -10.56 9.38 26.84
C VAL A 499 -11.65 9.54 27.91
N VAL A 500 -12.64 8.66 27.97
CA VAL A 500 -13.66 8.66 29.03
C VAL A 500 -13.09 8.21 30.37
N ARG A 501 -13.72 8.58 31.49
CA ARG A 501 -13.37 8.03 32.81
C ARG A 501 -13.43 6.49 32.77
N GLY A 502 -12.38 5.82 33.25
CA GLY A 502 -12.29 4.36 33.18
C GLY A 502 -11.90 3.80 31.80
N GLY A 503 -11.82 4.65 30.78
CA GLY A 503 -11.34 4.29 29.46
C GLY A 503 -9.92 3.74 29.50
N ARG A 504 -9.59 2.90 28.52
CA ARG A 504 -8.33 2.18 28.45
C ARG A 504 -7.43 2.70 27.34
N MET A 505 -6.13 2.68 27.59
CA MET A 505 -5.12 2.99 26.59
C MET A 505 -4.07 1.90 26.57
N VAL A 506 -3.78 1.35 25.39
CA VAL A 506 -2.72 0.36 25.19
C VAL A 506 -1.73 0.90 24.17
N LEU A 507 -0.50 1.12 24.61
CA LEU A 507 0.58 1.69 23.81
C LEU A 507 1.69 0.65 23.64
N THR A 508 2.10 0.40 22.41
CA THR A 508 3.29 -0.38 22.08
C THR A 508 4.31 0.53 21.42
N THR A 509 5.51 0.61 21.97
CA THR A 509 6.57 1.48 21.41
C THR A 509 7.91 0.78 21.38
N LEU A 510 8.82 1.25 20.51
CA LEU A 510 10.21 0.80 20.55
C LEU A 510 10.85 1.30 21.84
N GLY A 511 11.64 0.45 22.49
CA GLY A 511 12.27 0.80 23.75
C GLY A 511 13.61 0.11 23.95
N ARG A 512 14.08 0.13 25.19
CA ARG A 512 15.34 -0.48 25.59
C ARG A 512 15.29 -1.01 27.02
N ILE A 513 16.12 -2.03 27.28
CA ILE A 513 16.36 -2.54 28.64
C ILE A 513 17.51 -1.78 29.28
N SER A 514 18.57 -1.49 28.52
CA SER A 514 19.72 -0.76 29.04
C SER A 514 19.32 0.60 29.61
N LYS A 515 19.93 0.95 30.75
CA LYS A 515 19.86 2.30 31.33
C LYS A 515 20.63 3.32 30.49
N ARG A 516 21.59 2.87 29.67
CA ARG A 516 22.35 3.76 28.79
C ARG A 516 21.54 4.08 27.54
N ARG A 517 21.34 5.37 27.26
CA ARG A 517 20.57 5.86 26.10
C ARG A 517 21.26 5.64 24.75
N SER A 518 22.55 5.31 24.74
CA SER A 518 23.36 5.00 23.56
C SER A 518 23.73 3.50 23.45
N SER A 519 22.94 2.62 24.06
CA SER A 519 23.18 1.18 24.00
C SER A 519 22.91 0.59 22.62
N LYS A 520 23.39 -0.63 22.35
CA LYS A 520 23.02 -1.33 21.10
C LYS A 520 21.50 -1.59 21.03
N ASP A 521 20.83 -1.75 22.16
CA ASP A 521 19.38 -2.02 22.25
C ASP A 521 18.53 -0.99 21.51
N CYS A 522 18.95 0.28 21.50
CA CYS A 522 18.22 1.40 20.90
C CYS A 522 18.69 1.76 19.50
N CYS A 523 19.99 1.68 19.30
CA CYS A 523 20.68 2.57 18.38
C CYS A 523 21.32 1.81 17.22
N ARG A 524 21.40 0.47 17.32
CA ARG A 524 22.11 -0.39 16.36
C ARG A 524 21.64 -0.24 14.92
N ALA A 525 20.34 -0.21 14.68
CA ALA A 525 19.78 -0.02 13.34
C ALA A 525 20.23 1.33 12.73
N TRP A 526 20.20 2.39 13.53
CA TRP A 526 20.60 3.74 13.12
C TRP A 526 22.11 3.88 12.94
N GLU A 527 22.91 3.17 13.75
CA GLU A 527 24.36 3.06 13.55
C GLU A 527 24.68 2.47 12.16
N PHE A 528 23.98 1.43 11.72
CA PHE A 528 24.20 0.85 10.38
C PHE A 528 23.84 1.80 9.24
N LEU A 529 22.72 2.52 9.38
CA LEU A 529 22.33 3.52 8.40
C LEU A 529 23.33 4.70 8.37
N ALA A 530 23.85 5.11 9.53
CA ALA A 530 24.92 6.11 9.61
C ALA A 530 26.20 5.62 8.94
N MET A 531 26.60 4.36 9.15
CA MET A 531 27.75 3.77 8.47
C MET A 531 27.59 3.82 6.95
N ALA A 532 26.43 3.42 6.42
CA ALA A 532 26.14 3.48 5.00
C ALA A 532 26.24 4.90 4.43
N LEU A 533 25.72 5.92 5.15
CA LEU A 533 25.85 7.31 4.76
C LEU A 533 27.31 7.79 4.77
N ASN A 534 28.08 7.44 5.81
CA ASN A 534 29.48 7.82 5.89
C ASN A 534 30.32 7.14 4.79
N ASP A 535 30.03 5.88 4.41
CA ASP A 535 30.68 5.23 3.27
C ASP A 535 30.42 6.01 1.97
N MET A 536 29.20 6.53 1.78
CA MET A 536 28.86 7.37 0.64
C MET A 536 29.55 8.74 0.67
N VAL A 537 29.80 9.30 1.86
CA VAL A 537 30.63 10.52 2.03
C VAL A 537 32.07 10.25 1.59
N LEU A 538 32.66 9.12 2.03
CA LEU A 538 34.03 8.74 1.70
C LEU A 538 34.23 8.55 0.19
N GLU A 539 33.21 8.07 -0.51
CA GLU A 539 33.20 7.93 -1.97
C GLU A 539 32.84 9.22 -2.73
N GLY A 540 32.53 10.31 -2.01
CA GLY A 540 32.17 11.60 -2.60
C GLY A 540 30.77 11.62 -3.24
N LEU A 541 29.90 10.66 -2.91
CA LEU A 541 28.52 10.59 -3.43
C LEU A 541 27.58 11.57 -2.72
N ILE A 542 27.87 11.90 -1.45
CA ILE A 542 27.14 12.89 -0.66
C ILE A 542 28.10 13.78 0.12
N GLU A 543 27.68 15.01 0.39
CA GLU A 543 28.43 15.97 1.19
C GLU A 543 28.41 15.57 2.68
N GLU A 544 29.57 15.60 3.34
CA GLU A 544 29.71 15.29 4.77
C GLU A 544 28.80 16.18 5.64
N GLU A 545 28.71 17.46 5.30
CA GLU A 545 27.86 18.43 5.98
C GLU A 545 26.38 18.01 5.99
N LYS A 546 25.89 17.41 4.90
CA LYS A 546 24.50 16.90 4.84
C LYS A 546 24.27 15.78 5.84
N VAL A 547 25.25 14.92 6.06
CA VAL A 547 25.14 13.87 7.10
C VAL A 547 25.15 14.49 8.49
N HIS A 548 26.02 15.46 8.76
CA HIS A 548 26.09 16.14 10.06
C HIS A 548 24.81 16.90 10.43
N LEU A 549 24.11 17.45 9.44
CA LEU A 549 22.86 18.19 9.66
C LEU A 549 21.64 17.28 9.84
N PHE A 550 21.72 16.00 9.49
CA PHE A 550 20.58 15.08 9.57
C PHE A 550 20.54 14.36 10.91
N ASN A 551 19.42 14.49 11.64
CA ASN A 551 19.15 13.73 12.86
C ASN A 551 17.71 13.20 12.85
N ALA A 552 17.52 11.91 13.14
CA ALA A 552 16.22 11.28 13.13
C ALA A 552 15.35 11.77 14.32
N PRO A 553 14.09 12.18 14.10
CA PRO A 553 13.17 12.62 15.15
C PRO A 553 12.54 11.43 15.87
N LEU A 554 13.36 10.63 16.55
CA LEU A 554 12.95 9.37 17.17
C LEU A 554 13.54 9.28 18.58
N TYR A 555 12.88 8.60 19.52
CA TYR A 555 13.47 8.26 20.81
C TYR A 555 12.98 6.92 21.33
N THR A 556 13.91 6.10 21.83
CA THR A 556 13.62 4.79 22.42
C THR A 556 13.76 4.84 23.95
N PRO A 557 12.65 4.97 24.70
CA PRO A 557 12.69 5.06 26.15
C PRO A 557 12.98 3.70 26.84
N SER A 558 13.40 3.75 28.10
CA SER A 558 13.28 2.58 28.99
C SER A 558 11.89 2.46 29.60
N SER A 559 11.59 1.27 30.11
CA SER A 559 10.43 1.04 30.98
C SER A 559 10.38 2.02 32.14
N THR A 560 11.51 2.29 32.80
CA THR A 560 11.59 3.26 33.92
C THR A 560 11.21 4.67 33.49
N GLU A 561 11.69 5.14 32.34
CA GLU A 561 11.36 6.48 31.85
C GLU A 561 9.87 6.60 31.52
N ILE A 562 9.28 5.59 30.88
CA ILE A 562 7.84 5.55 30.60
C ILE A 562 7.04 5.57 31.91
N THR A 563 7.38 4.69 32.86
CA THR A 563 6.72 4.59 34.16
C THR A 563 6.76 5.92 34.91
N ASP A 564 7.95 6.53 35.01
CA ASP A 564 8.14 7.82 35.68
C ASP A 564 7.31 8.93 35.01
N LEU A 565 7.27 8.96 33.67
CA LEU A 565 6.52 9.99 32.94
C LEU A 565 5.00 9.83 33.10
N ILE A 566 4.48 8.60 33.11
CA ILE A 566 3.06 8.33 33.36
C ILE A 566 2.68 8.76 34.79
N HIS A 567 3.47 8.37 35.79
CA HIS A 567 3.22 8.74 37.17
C HIS A 567 3.32 10.25 37.41
N ASN A 568 4.29 10.92 36.80
CA ASN A 568 4.49 12.37 36.94
C ASN A 568 3.39 13.19 36.26
N GLU A 569 2.80 12.71 35.16
CA GLU A 569 1.67 13.38 34.51
C GLU A 569 0.37 13.17 35.30
N GLY A 570 0.10 11.94 35.74
CA GLY A 570 -0.90 11.64 36.77
C GLY A 570 -2.36 11.48 36.29
N SER A 571 -2.66 11.59 35.01
CA SER A 571 -4.02 11.40 34.48
C SER A 571 -4.39 9.94 34.23
N PHE A 572 -3.39 9.06 34.14
CA PHE A 572 -3.54 7.65 33.87
C PHE A 572 -2.88 6.81 34.96
N SER A 573 -3.58 5.75 35.39
CA SER A 573 -3.00 4.71 36.24
C SER A 573 -2.40 3.62 35.37
N LEU A 574 -1.13 3.29 35.61
CA LEU A 574 -0.46 2.17 34.96
C LEU A 574 -1.07 0.85 35.47
N HIS A 575 -1.59 0.03 34.55
CA HIS A 575 -2.16 -1.28 34.87
C HIS A 575 -1.15 -2.40 34.61
N ARG A 576 -0.50 -2.37 33.44
CA ARG A 576 0.48 -3.38 33.04
C ARG A 576 1.59 -2.73 32.22
N LEU A 577 2.82 -3.18 32.43
CA LEU A 577 3.96 -2.81 31.60
C LEU A 577 4.80 -4.05 31.32
N GLU A 578 5.04 -4.31 30.04
CA GLU A 578 5.88 -5.43 29.59
C GLU A 578 6.97 -4.93 28.67
N VAL A 579 8.13 -5.59 28.75
CA VAL A 579 9.23 -5.40 27.82
C VAL A 579 9.47 -6.71 27.12
N SER A 580 9.40 -6.72 25.79
CA SER A 580 9.60 -7.92 24.99
C SER A 580 10.77 -7.74 24.03
N GLU A 581 11.58 -8.80 23.94
CA GLU A 581 12.68 -8.90 22.99
C GLU A 581 12.17 -9.43 21.64
N VAL A 582 12.55 -8.76 20.55
CA VAL A 582 12.19 -9.15 19.19
C VAL A 582 13.46 -9.35 18.36
N ASN A 583 13.77 -10.62 18.08
CA ASN A 583 14.87 -10.99 17.19
C ASN A 583 14.59 -10.56 15.75
N TRP A 584 15.60 -10.04 15.07
CA TRP A 584 15.54 -9.68 13.64
C TRP A 584 15.41 -10.92 12.74
N ASN A 585 15.91 -12.07 13.21
CA ASN A 585 15.79 -13.37 12.56
C ASN A 585 14.46 -14.01 12.99
N SER A 586 13.38 -13.77 12.26
CA SER A 586 12.03 -14.16 12.67
C SER A 586 11.45 -15.37 11.93
N GLU A 587 12.27 -16.25 11.35
CA GLU A 587 11.81 -17.59 10.98
C GLU A 587 12.16 -18.57 12.10
N GLU A 588 11.32 -18.61 13.14
CA GLU A 588 11.20 -19.77 14.02
C GLU A 588 10.34 -20.83 13.33
N ASN A 589 10.78 -21.31 12.17
CA ASN A 589 10.38 -22.62 11.69
C ASN A 589 11.45 -23.62 12.10
N LYS A 590 10.99 -24.72 12.66
CA LYS A 590 11.75 -25.76 13.34
C LYS A 590 12.93 -26.29 12.53
N ASP A 591 13.93 -26.71 13.30
CA ASP A 591 15.08 -27.55 12.98
C ASP A 591 16.41 -26.83 12.71
N ASN A 592 17.38 -27.19 13.56
CA ASN A 592 18.80 -26.88 13.54
C ASN A 592 19.47 -27.35 12.24
N VAL A 593 19.19 -26.69 11.12
CA VAL A 593 20.04 -26.75 9.92
C VAL A 593 20.70 -25.39 9.80
N GLY A 594 22.04 -25.35 9.85
CA GLY A 594 22.80 -24.11 9.93
C GLY A 594 22.37 -23.11 8.85
N CYS A 595 21.99 -21.90 9.27
CA CYS A 595 21.60 -20.82 8.34
C CYS A 595 22.72 -20.59 7.33
N CYS A 596 22.40 -20.74 6.04
CA CYS A 596 23.36 -20.48 4.98
C CYS A 596 23.61 -18.97 4.87
N GLU A 597 24.73 -18.57 4.25
CA GLU A 597 25.09 -17.16 4.04
C GLU A 597 24.00 -16.38 3.26
N TYR A 598 23.31 -17.08 2.35
CA TYR A 598 22.18 -16.57 1.58
C TYR A 598 20.97 -16.18 2.45
N ASP A 599 20.71 -16.90 3.55
CA ASP A 599 19.62 -16.57 4.48
C ASP A 599 19.92 -15.29 5.27
N LYS A 600 21.21 -15.06 5.61
CA LYS A 600 21.65 -13.87 6.36
C LYS A 600 21.59 -12.60 5.53
N LEU A 601 21.98 -12.68 4.24
CA LEU A 601 21.79 -11.59 3.28
C LEU A 601 20.32 -11.21 3.17
N LYS A 602 19.43 -12.20 2.99
CA LYS A 602 17.98 -11.96 2.92
C LYS A 602 17.43 -11.25 4.16
N ILE A 603 17.88 -11.64 5.35
CA ILE A 603 17.50 -10.98 6.61
C ILE A 603 18.00 -9.52 6.66
N GLY A 604 19.25 -9.27 6.27
CA GLY A 604 19.79 -7.91 6.29
C GLY A 604 19.02 -6.94 5.40
N TYR A 605 18.73 -7.35 4.17
CA TYR A 605 17.89 -6.57 3.26
C TYR A 605 16.43 -6.45 3.73
N MET A 606 15.87 -7.47 4.39
CA MET A 606 14.53 -7.40 4.97
C MET A 606 14.45 -6.28 6.04
N ILE A 607 15.43 -6.22 6.95
CA ILE A 607 15.46 -5.19 8.00
C ILE A 607 15.73 -3.81 7.41
N ALA A 608 16.68 -3.68 6.47
CA ALA A 608 16.94 -2.43 5.77
C ALA A 608 15.67 -1.90 5.07
N ASN A 609 14.90 -2.80 4.45
CA ASN A 609 13.62 -2.46 3.82
C ASN A 609 12.55 -2.03 4.84
N CYS A 610 12.48 -2.66 6.01
CA CYS A 610 11.59 -2.19 7.08
C CYS A 610 11.95 -0.78 7.56
N MET A 611 13.26 -0.50 7.70
CA MET A 611 13.72 0.85 8.03
C MET A 611 13.38 1.84 6.93
N ARG A 612 13.66 1.48 5.66
CA ARG A 612 13.37 2.29 4.48
C ARG A 612 11.91 2.73 4.45
N ALA A 613 10.98 1.79 4.60
CA ALA A 613 9.55 2.10 4.61
C ALA A 613 9.14 3.14 5.69
N ALA A 614 9.90 3.25 6.79
CA ALA A 614 9.63 4.20 7.87
C ALA A 614 10.32 5.56 7.70
N ILE A 615 11.55 5.59 7.18
CA ILE A 615 12.40 6.79 7.18
C ILE A 615 12.67 7.38 5.78
N GLU A 616 12.38 6.66 4.71
CA GLU A 616 12.61 7.12 3.33
C GLU A 616 12.06 8.51 3.04
N PRO A 617 10.83 8.90 3.44
CA PRO A 617 10.34 10.26 3.21
C PRO A 617 11.23 11.35 3.82
N LEU A 618 11.81 11.09 5.00
CA LEU A 618 12.72 12.02 5.68
C LEU A 618 14.09 12.08 5.00
N LEU A 619 14.59 10.94 4.53
CA LEU A 619 15.86 10.87 3.80
C LEU A 619 15.76 11.51 2.42
N VAL A 620 14.68 11.27 1.67
CA VAL A 620 14.43 11.88 0.35
C VAL A 620 14.37 13.39 0.48
N ASN A 621 13.66 13.91 1.48
CA ASN A 621 13.54 15.35 1.70
C ASN A 621 14.90 16.03 2.01
N HIS A 622 15.83 15.31 2.65
CA HIS A 622 17.12 15.87 3.09
C HIS A 622 18.27 15.63 2.09
N PHE A 623 18.38 14.41 1.57
CA PHE A 623 19.49 13.98 0.71
C PHE A 623 19.11 13.89 -0.78
N GLY A 624 17.81 13.92 -1.10
CA GLY A 624 17.29 13.71 -2.45
C GLY A 624 17.07 12.22 -2.78
N GLU A 625 16.24 11.97 -3.79
CA GLU A 625 15.81 10.62 -4.17
C GLU A 625 16.94 9.77 -4.78
N LYS A 626 17.87 10.40 -5.50
CA LYS A 626 18.92 9.72 -6.28
C LYS A 626 19.83 8.80 -5.47
N ILE A 627 19.98 9.06 -4.17
CA ILE A 627 20.93 8.35 -3.30
C ILE A 627 20.26 7.21 -2.51
N ILE A 628 18.93 7.15 -2.48
CA ILE A 628 18.18 6.30 -1.54
C ILE A 628 18.37 4.82 -1.85
N ASP A 629 18.39 4.45 -3.13
CA ASP A 629 18.55 3.05 -3.53
C ASP A 629 19.92 2.51 -3.15
N GLU A 630 20.96 3.25 -3.48
CA GLU A 630 22.33 2.91 -3.13
C GLU A 630 22.52 2.88 -1.61
N LEU A 631 21.97 3.86 -0.89
CA LEU A 631 22.00 3.92 0.57
C LEU A 631 21.40 2.67 1.22
N PHE A 632 20.22 2.24 0.79
CA PHE A 632 19.57 1.06 1.36
C PHE A 632 20.15 -0.25 0.85
N HIS A 633 20.82 -0.26 -0.30
CA HIS A 633 21.64 -1.38 -0.74
C HIS A 633 22.81 -1.60 0.22
N ARG A 634 23.60 -0.55 0.49
CA ARG A 634 24.72 -0.57 1.45
C ARG A 634 24.26 -0.92 2.86
N ASN A 635 23.20 -0.28 3.33
CA ASN A 635 22.62 -0.56 4.65
C ASN A 635 22.23 -2.05 4.78
N GLY A 636 21.56 -2.62 3.76
CA GLY A 636 21.21 -4.04 3.72
C GLY A 636 22.43 -4.96 3.83
N ALA A 637 23.52 -4.65 3.11
CA ALA A 637 24.77 -5.39 3.18
C ALA A 637 25.45 -5.30 4.56
N ILE A 638 25.50 -4.09 5.15
CA ILE A 638 26.07 -3.85 6.48
C ILE A 638 25.29 -4.63 7.56
N ILE A 639 23.95 -4.60 7.51
CA ILE A 639 23.12 -5.36 8.44
C ILE A 639 23.33 -6.86 8.25
N ALA A 640 23.42 -7.34 7.01
CA ALA A 640 23.64 -8.76 6.70
C ALA A 640 24.98 -9.26 7.29
N ASP A 641 26.05 -8.50 7.09
CA ASP A 641 27.37 -8.80 7.66
C ASP A 641 27.33 -8.81 9.21
N SER A 642 26.68 -7.83 9.83
CA SER A 642 26.53 -7.85 11.28
C SER A 642 25.69 -9.01 11.77
N THR A 643 24.64 -9.40 11.05
CA THR A 643 23.77 -10.54 11.39
C THR A 643 24.50 -11.87 11.21
N ALA A 644 25.54 -11.91 10.39
CA ALA A 644 26.44 -13.06 10.29
C ALA A 644 27.32 -13.23 11.54
N LYS A 645 27.64 -12.13 12.22
CA LYS A 645 28.58 -12.06 13.36
C LYS A 645 27.89 -12.11 14.72
N GLU A 646 26.73 -11.46 14.87
CA GLU A 646 25.99 -11.38 16.13
C GLU A 646 24.47 -11.48 15.92
N LYS A 647 23.74 -11.90 16.96
CA LYS A 647 22.27 -11.92 16.95
C LYS A 647 21.73 -10.51 17.22
N ASN A 648 21.22 -9.86 16.17
CA ASN A 648 20.60 -8.55 16.28
C ASN A 648 19.14 -8.64 16.75
N LYS A 649 18.73 -7.68 17.58
CA LYS A 649 17.41 -7.62 18.22
C LYS A 649 17.00 -6.18 18.49
N PHE A 650 15.70 -5.97 18.66
CA PHE A 650 15.13 -4.75 19.21
C PHE A 650 14.18 -5.07 20.36
N PHE A 651 13.86 -4.07 21.18
CA PHE A 651 12.93 -4.22 22.28
C PHE A 651 11.68 -3.39 22.03
N ILE A 652 10.54 -3.94 22.43
CA ILE A 652 9.28 -3.21 22.49
C ILE A 652 8.83 -3.11 23.94
N ILE A 653 8.20 -1.98 24.27
CA ILE A 653 7.53 -1.77 25.55
C ILE A 653 6.04 -1.70 25.26
N ILE A 654 5.28 -2.53 25.94
CA ILE A 654 3.82 -2.57 25.88
C ILE A 654 3.29 -2.05 27.21
N VAL A 655 2.42 -1.06 27.15
CA VAL A 655 1.89 -0.35 28.31
C VAL A 655 0.38 -0.39 28.23
N SER A 656 -0.28 -0.86 29.28
CA SER A 656 -1.72 -0.75 29.47
C SER A 656 -2.01 0.20 30.61
N MET A 657 -2.92 1.15 30.37
CA MET A 657 -3.26 2.20 31.31
C MET A 657 -4.76 2.43 31.36
N THR A 658 -5.21 2.98 32.50
CA THR A 658 -6.60 3.36 32.72
C THR A 658 -6.69 4.85 33.03
N LYS A 659 -7.62 5.57 32.38
CA LYS A 659 -7.89 6.96 32.76
C LYS A 659 -8.52 7.01 34.15
N ILE A 660 -7.86 7.72 35.06
CA ILE A 660 -8.32 7.92 36.44
C ILE A 660 -8.97 9.28 36.62
N LEU A 661 -9.74 9.42 37.69
CA LEU A 661 -10.22 10.73 38.11
C LEU A 661 -9.05 11.46 38.74
N ASN A 662 -8.76 12.67 38.30
CA ASN A 662 -7.72 13.49 38.91
C ASN A 662 -8.22 13.93 40.31
N LEU A 663 -7.96 13.10 41.32
CA LEU A 663 -8.48 13.26 42.69
C LEU A 663 -8.04 14.59 43.31
N ILE A 664 -6.90 15.14 42.90
CA ILE A 664 -6.41 16.45 43.38
C ILE A 664 -7.34 17.56 42.90
N LEU A 665 -7.82 17.50 41.65
CA LEU A 665 -8.75 18.50 41.12
C LEU A 665 -10.13 18.37 41.75
N VAL A 666 -10.61 17.16 42.02
CA VAL A 666 -11.89 16.93 42.70
C VAL A 666 -11.83 17.32 44.18
N LEU A 667 -10.75 16.98 44.89
CA LEU A 667 -10.54 17.41 46.28
C LEU A 667 -10.36 18.93 46.37
N CYS A 668 -9.65 19.56 45.42
CA CYS A 668 -9.56 21.02 45.35
C CYS A 668 -10.92 21.67 45.03
N TYR A 669 -11.70 21.09 44.12
CA TYR A 669 -13.03 21.61 43.76
C TYR A 669 -14.02 21.44 44.92
N GLU A 670 -14.01 20.31 45.62
CA GLU A 670 -14.81 20.10 46.84
C GLU A 670 -14.35 20.94 48.02
N LEU A 671 -13.04 21.16 48.21
CA LEU A 671 -12.52 22.09 49.23
C LEU A 671 -12.91 23.54 48.94
N VAL A 672 -12.96 23.93 47.66
CA VAL A 672 -13.41 25.26 47.23
C VAL A 672 -14.93 25.38 47.37
N LEU A 673 -15.72 24.38 46.98
CA LEU A 673 -17.17 24.37 47.17
C LEU A 673 -17.56 24.36 48.64
N ASN A 674 -16.92 23.55 49.49
CA ASN A 674 -17.16 23.53 50.92
C ASN A 674 -16.74 24.85 51.59
N LYS A 675 -15.70 25.54 51.09
CA LYS A 675 -15.36 26.90 51.54
C LYS A 675 -16.35 27.97 51.06
N CYS A 676 -17.02 27.79 49.91
CA CYS A 676 -18.05 28.70 49.42
C CYS A 676 -19.41 28.49 50.11
N ILE A 677 -19.77 27.24 50.45
CA ILE A 677 -21.01 26.93 51.19
C ILE A 677 -20.92 27.40 52.65
N MET A 678 -19.73 27.40 53.24
CA MET A 678 -19.47 27.95 54.59
C MET A 678 -19.30 29.49 54.61
N ARG A 679 -19.54 30.19 53.49
CA ARG A 679 -19.38 31.65 53.34
C ARG A 679 -20.63 32.37 52.79
N ASN A 680 -21.82 31.84 53.05
CA ASN A 680 -23.04 32.67 53.03
C ASN A 680 -23.54 32.84 54.47
N PRO A 681 -23.46 34.05 55.06
CA PRO A 681 -24.09 34.35 56.34
C PRO A 681 -25.62 34.37 56.26
#